data_AF-A0A315Y1Z9-F1
#
_entry.id   AF-A0A315Y1Z9-F1
#
_cell.length_a   1.000
_cell.length_b   1.000
_cell.length_c   1.000
_cell.angle_alpha   90.00
_cell.angle_beta   90.00
_cell.angle_gamma   90.00
#
_symmetry.space_group_name_H-M   'P 1'
#
loop_
_entity.id
_entity.type
_entity.pdbx_description
1 polymer ?
#
loop_
_entity_poly.entity_id
_entity_poly.type
_entity_poly.pdbx_seq_one_letter_code
_entity_poly.pdbx_strand_id
1 'polypeptide(L)'
;MKLSKKIIAAALSAATAAVSMASSMPIQAADTETEQQFCAPISEVVTDSGLDIDYARALQYSLYFYDANMCGDDVEGKNLLPWRGNCHTYDAHVPLTPWDGKKDKSTKSGVNLSASFIEKYKDILDPDGDGTVDVAGGFHDAGDHVEFGMPENYTAATLAWDYYEYKDVFKQLGQDAHMETILRHFNDYLMKCTFRDKDGKVIAHCYQVGLGEIDHKIWNNPEVDTMPRPAFFLTADKPQIDYAVSACASLAINYLNFKDSDPEYAEKSLDYAKALWNFTNDAIKAFPPSEKKDSDPLLSDNNDGPGEFYGSSKWEDDYCWAAAWIYMATEDKTALELAAPYFDYYAPSGWCYCWNDMWSGAGVMWAVINQEHPDLDLVQMVRDAQGKNQYVFDNFWDNDCVGKCLKTWQQKETKGGFAFLNEWGSCRYNTAMQLICLLYDKYNNNGQASEWSKWAQTQMDYVLGKNDIKFKETEKMTVLAGKNGTHGPRSFVVGYNDTSVKNPHHRAASGLLMAEDPREQKHILWGALAGGPDDADAHSDSTNDWRENEVTIDYNAAFVGACAGMYKMFGTPEMAVTENFPPLDEKRVYGGGSEGGGSGYWVEALGIDKPNKNGDGAGTTQISFKVLTGETSPSKKTSVRYYFNISEMKNGIDGLKEVRELYDQSSTEAGDEGADGVISGPFKYDKVPDTYYVEVTWDGYVIANSGKKYQFDLGMYYGDFWDPTNDWSYEGLKIGDSGDFFAVDDPPEEKADHICIYADGVLVGGIEPDGTEPAPKEDKTTTTTTAPKTTTTTTTTKVTTTTTVTATAPDGKVVRGDANCDSNVELADAILVMQSIASPNKYGVGGSFENCLTEQGRLNGDVDGEQGLTGNDALEIQLFLLHKKKTL
;
A
#
# COMPACT_ATOMS: atom_id res chain seq x y z
N MET A 1 -60.31 30.42 17.10
CA MET A 1 -59.61 30.31 15.79
C MET A 1 -58.34 29.48 15.96
N LYS A 2 -58.55 28.17 16.07
CA LYS A 2 -57.64 27.03 15.91
C LYS A 2 -58.60 25.91 15.44
N LEU A 3 -58.15 25.01 14.57
CA LEU A 3 -58.94 24.11 13.69
C LEU A 3 -59.40 24.73 12.35
N SER A 4 -58.54 24.69 11.34
CA SER A 4 -58.98 24.56 9.92
C SER A 4 -57.86 24.26 8.92
N LYS A 5 -56.80 23.52 9.31
CA LYS A 5 -55.81 22.98 8.35
C LYS A 5 -55.38 21.55 8.70
N LYS A 6 -56.34 20.63 8.85
CA LYS A 6 -56.11 19.18 9.00
C LYS A 6 -57.13 18.28 8.27
N ILE A 7 -57.85 18.76 7.24
CA ILE A 7 -58.86 17.94 6.53
C ILE A 7 -58.67 17.85 5.00
N ILE A 8 -57.63 18.45 4.40
CA ILE A 8 -57.39 18.37 2.93
C ILE A 8 -56.11 17.60 2.60
N ALA A 9 -55.85 16.49 3.31
CA ALA A 9 -54.74 15.59 3.01
C ALA A 9 -55.12 14.09 3.10
N ALA A 10 -56.41 13.77 3.17
CA ALA A 10 -56.91 12.39 3.32
C ALA A 10 -57.92 11.97 2.25
N ALA A 11 -58.07 12.73 1.15
CA ALA A 11 -59.07 12.46 0.10
C ALA A 11 -58.50 12.29 -1.31
N LEU A 12 -57.18 12.29 -1.50
CA LEU A 12 -56.56 11.94 -2.79
C LEU A 12 -55.87 10.55 -2.81
N SER A 13 -55.97 9.80 -1.71
CA SER A 13 -55.30 8.50 -1.55
C SER A 13 -56.23 7.29 -1.78
N ALA A 14 -57.41 7.48 -2.39
CA ALA A 14 -58.46 6.45 -2.44
C ALA A 14 -59.13 6.24 -3.82
N ALA A 15 -58.55 6.72 -4.92
CA ALA A 15 -59.16 6.60 -6.26
C ALA A 15 -58.29 5.97 -7.36
N THR A 16 -57.18 5.31 -7.03
CA THR A 16 -56.37 4.59 -8.03
C THR A 16 -55.92 3.20 -7.58
N ALA A 17 -56.69 2.58 -6.69
CA ALA A 17 -56.55 1.18 -6.30
C ALA A 17 -57.81 0.41 -6.70
N ALA A 18 -58.07 0.25 -8.00
CA ALA A 18 -59.04 -0.73 -8.53
C ALA A 18 -59.07 -0.77 -10.07
N VAL A 19 -57.99 -1.13 -10.77
CA VAL A 19 -58.05 -1.95 -12.01
C VAL A 19 -56.67 -2.60 -12.22
N SER A 20 -56.41 -3.75 -11.63
CA SER A 20 -55.30 -4.60 -12.04
C SER A 20 -55.62 -6.07 -11.76
N MET A 21 -56.48 -6.64 -12.60
CA MET A 21 -56.49 -8.08 -12.82
C MET A 21 -56.56 -8.38 -14.33
N ALA A 22 -55.62 -9.24 -14.75
CA ALA A 22 -55.48 -9.93 -16.03
C ALA A 22 -54.95 -9.12 -17.25
N SER A 23 -53.66 -9.25 -17.54
CA SER A 23 -53.22 -10.24 -18.55
C SER A 23 -51.72 -10.48 -18.44
N SER A 24 -51.37 -11.72 -18.16
CA SER A 24 -50.01 -12.25 -18.25
C SER A 24 -49.67 -12.47 -19.73
N MET A 25 -48.80 -11.63 -20.29
CA MET A 25 -47.97 -12.01 -21.43
C MET A 25 -46.52 -11.66 -21.08
N PRO A 26 -45.57 -12.57 -21.28
CA PRO A 26 -44.16 -12.31 -20.98
C PRO A 26 -43.68 -11.25 -21.95
N ILE A 27 -43.45 -10.04 -21.43
CA ILE A 27 -42.59 -9.09 -22.11
C ILE A 27 -41.20 -9.65 -21.91
N GLN A 28 -40.71 -10.31 -22.96
CA GLN A 28 -39.29 -10.61 -23.12
C GLN A 28 -38.61 -9.25 -23.18
N ALA A 29 -38.05 -8.80 -22.05
CA ALA A 29 -37.15 -7.66 -22.03
C ALA A 29 -36.07 -7.98 -23.06
N ALA A 30 -35.91 -7.08 -24.03
CA ALA A 30 -34.80 -7.18 -24.96
C ALA A 30 -33.52 -7.04 -24.14
N ASP A 31 -32.64 -8.02 -24.27
CA ASP A 31 -31.27 -7.99 -23.76
C ASP A 31 -30.54 -6.80 -24.42
N THR A 32 -30.61 -5.64 -23.78
CA THR A 32 -29.74 -4.49 -24.04
C THR A 32 -29.36 -3.88 -22.70
N GLU A 33 -28.74 -4.68 -21.86
CA GLU A 33 -27.82 -4.20 -20.83
C GLU A 33 -26.45 -4.67 -21.31
N THR A 34 -25.64 -3.76 -21.86
CA THR A 34 -24.20 -3.90 -21.71
C THR A 34 -23.97 -3.92 -20.20
N GLU A 35 -23.85 -5.13 -19.62
CA GLU A 35 -23.49 -5.31 -18.21
C GLU A 35 -22.25 -4.45 -17.97
N GLN A 36 -22.37 -3.47 -17.09
CA GLN A 36 -21.22 -2.72 -16.59
C GLN A 36 -20.32 -3.79 -15.94
N GLN A 37 -19.19 -4.08 -16.57
CA GLN A 37 -18.32 -5.19 -16.20
C GLN A 37 -17.61 -4.83 -14.89
N PHE A 38 -18.24 -5.17 -13.77
CA PHE A 38 -17.65 -5.04 -12.43
C PHE A 38 -16.51 -6.07 -12.28
N CYS A 39 -15.49 -5.70 -11.53
CA CYS A 39 -14.41 -6.59 -11.13
C CYS A 39 -14.94 -7.88 -10.52
N ALA A 40 -14.29 -9.01 -10.80
CA ALA A 40 -14.67 -10.31 -10.29
C ALA A 40 -14.84 -10.30 -8.75
N PRO A 41 -15.86 -10.96 -8.16
CA PRO A 41 -15.99 -11.05 -6.70
C PRO A 41 -14.73 -11.64 -6.05
N ILE A 42 -14.50 -11.35 -4.77
CA ILE A 42 -13.32 -11.84 -4.03
C ILE A 42 -13.25 -13.37 -4.08
N SER A 43 -14.39 -14.04 -3.97
CA SER A 43 -14.53 -15.50 -4.10
C SER A 43 -14.09 -16.09 -5.45
N GLU A 44 -13.92 -15.26 -6.49
CA GLU A 44 -13.43 -15.68 -7.82
C GLU A 44 -11.93 -15.38 -8.07
N VAL A 45 -11.31 -14.58 -7.20
CA VAL A 45 -9.89 -14.17 -7.30
C VAL A 45 -9.00 -14.86 -6.27
N VAL A 46 -9.54 -15.27 -5.12
CA VAL A 46 -8.80 -16.02 -4.09
C VAL A 46 -9.52 -17.31 -3.72
N THR A 47 -8.74 -18.33 -3.37
CA THR A 47 -9.27 -19.56 -2.74
C THR A 47 -8.88 -19.54 -1.26
N ASP A 48 -9.79 -19.03 -0.44
CA ASP A 48 -9.59 -18.92 1.01
C ASP A 48 -10.23 -20.09 1.79
N SER A 49 -10.31 -19.97 3.12
CA SER A 49 -10.89 -20.99 4.01
C SER A 49 -12.40 -21.22 3.83
N GLY A 50 -13.10 -20.33 3.13
CA GLY A 50 -14.56 -20.34 2.96
C GLY A 50 -15.35 -19.95 4.22
N LEU A 51 -14.67 -19.49 5.28
CA LEU A 51 -15.30 -18.99 6.50
C LEU A 51 -15.71 -17.52 6.33
N ASP A 52 -16.89 -17.15 6.85
CA ASP A 52 -17.30 -15.74 6.91
C ASP A 52 -16.36 -14.94 7.83
N ILE A 53 -15.97 -15.54 8.95
CA ILE A 53 -15.07 -14.98 9.96
C ILE A 53 -13.84 -15.87 10.10
N ASP A 54 -12.67 -15.32 9.77
CA ASP A 54 -11.36 -15.97 9.80
C ASP A 54 -10.31 -14.96 10.22
N TYR A 55 -9.85 -15.08 11.47
CA TYR A 55 -8.85 -14.18 12.04
C TYR A 55 -7.44 -14.43 11.47
N ALA A 56 -7.16 -15.62 10.93
CA ALA A 56 -5.87 -15.90 10.28
C ALA A 56 -5.80 -15.22 8.90
N ARG A 57 -6.88 -15.28 8.12
CA ARG A 57 -7.00 -14.52 6.86
C ARG A 57 -6.93 -13.01 7.11
N ALA A 58 -7.66 -12.51 8.11
CA ALA A 58 -7.62 -11.09 8.46
C ALA A 58 -6.20 -10.63 8.85
N LEU A 59 -5.48 -11.43 9.65
CA LEU A 59 -4.09 -11.16 10.01
C LEU A 59 -3.15 -11.16 8.80
N GLN A 60 -3.27 -12.14 7.92
CA GLN A 60 -2.42 -12.19 6.72
C GLN A 60 -2.67 -10.96 5.85
N TYR A 61 -3.94 -10.66 5.55
CA TYR A 61 -4.27 -9.60 4.60
C TYR A 61 -3.84 -8.24 5.14
N SER A 62 -3.99 -7.98 6.45
CA SER A 62 -3.66 -6.69 7.05
C SER A 62 -2.19 -6.30 6.89
N LEU A 63 -1.28 -7.26 6.70
CA LEU A 63 0.13 -6.99 6.42
C LEU A 63 0.38 -6.44 5.01
N TYR A 64 -0.44 -6.84 4.03
CA TYR A 64 -0.32 -6.38 2.64
C TYR A 64 -0.72 -4.93 2.43
N PHE A 65 -1.44 -4.35 3.37
CA PHE A 65 -1.67 -2.91 3.35
C PHE A 65 -0.36 -2.14 3.55
N TYR A 66 0.56 -2.63 4.39
CA TYR A 66 1.86 -1.96 4.56
C TYR A 66 2.73 -2.04 3.31
N ASP A 67 2.70 -3.17 2.59
CA ASP A 67 3.31 -3.26 1.25
C ASP A 67 2.79 -2.14 0.32
N ALA A 68 1.49 -1.86 0.37
CA ALA A 68 0.83 -0.84 -0.44
C ALA A 68 1.15 0.60 -0.05
N ASN A 69 1.75 0.82 1.12
CA ASN A 69 2.15 2.14 1.63
C ASN A 69 3.68 2.29 1.76
N MET A 70 4.45 1.23 1.50
CA MET A 70 5.91 1.27 1.60
C MET A 70 6.52 2.28 0.61
N CYS A 71 7.40 3.16 1.07
CA CYS A 71 8.04 4.21 0.30
C CYS A 71 9.58 4.06 0.31
N GLY A 72 10.25 4.63 -0.70
CA GLY A 72 11.71 4.68 -0.78
C GLY A 72 12.31 4.14 -2.09
N ASP A 73 13.64 4.12 -2.12
CA ASP A 73 14.49 3.69 -3.23
C ASP A 73 14.89 2.20 -3.19
N ASP A 74 14.42 1.48 -2.18
CA ASP A 74 14.69 0.05 -1.96
C ASP A 74 13.42 -0.77 -1.67
N VAL A 75 12.26 -0.28 -2.11
CA VAL A 75 10.96 -0.96 -2.03
C VAL A 75 10.92 -2.18 -2.96
N GLU A 76 11.51 -2.04 -4.15
CA GLU A 76 11.58 -3.13 -5.14
C GLU A 76 12.35 -4.34 -4.56
N GLY A 77 11.64 -5.45 -4.37
CA GLY A 77 12.19 -6.69 -3.78
C GLY A 77 11.88 -6.88 -2.29
N LYS A 78 11.40 -5.85 -1.58
CA LYS A 78 10.84 -5.97 -0.22
C LYS A 78 9.32 -6.12 -0.26
N ASN A 79 8.68 -5.33 -1.11
CA ASN A 79 7.24 -5.27 -1.25
C ASN A 79 6.69 -6.54 -1.95
N LEU A 80 5.57 -7.08 -1.45
CA LEU A 80 4.91 -8.27 -1.96
C LEU A 80 3.77 -8.00 -2.97
N LEU A 81 3.48 -6.73 -3.29
CA LEU A 81 2.48 -6.34 -4.27
C LEU A 81 3.13 -6.03 -5.62
N PRO A 82 2.81 -6.76 -6.71
CA PRO A 82 3.45 -6.58 -8.01
C PRO A 82 3.16 -5.21 -8.67
N TRP A 83 2.18 -4.48 -8.17
CA TRP A 83 1.75 -3.17 -8.67
C TRP A 83 2.31 -1.99 -7.88
N ARG A 84 3.21 -2.21 -6.92
CA ARG A 84 3.97 -1.16 -6.23
C ARG A 84 5.45 -1.27 -6.56
N GLY A 85 6.13 -0.12 -6.64
CA GLY A 85 7.56 -0.04 -6.90
C GLY A 85 8.25 1.02 -6.06
N ASN A 86 9.51 1.30 -6.38
CA ASN A 86 10.23 2.43 -5.81
C ASN A 86 9.50 3.74 -6.12
N CYS A 87 9.30 4.58 -5.11
CA CYS A 87 8.64 5.88 -5.22
C CYS A 87 9.36 6.90 -4.35
N HIS A 88 9.18 8.18 -4.69
CA HIS A 88 9.83 9.32 -4.00
C HIS A 88 11.34 9.12 -3.76
N THR A 89 12.02 8.44 -4.68
CA THR A 89 13.47 8.12 -4.58
C THR A 89 14.35 9.36 -4.45
N TYR A 90 13.83 10.53 -4.81
CA TYR A 90 14.48 11.81 -4.65
C TYR A 90 14.47 12.34 -3.20
N ASP A 91 13.77 11.68 -2.27
CA ASP A 91 13.89 11.94 -0.83
C ASP A 91 15.26 11.49 -0.29
N ALA A 92 16.04 10.74 -1.08
CA ALA A 92 17.47 10.50 -0.84
C ALA A 92 18.34 11.74 -1.11
N HIS A 93 17.75 12.77 -1.75
CA HIS A 93 18.45 13.97 -2.22
C HIS A 93 17.68 15.26 -1.88
N VAL A 94 17.07 15.35 -0.70
CA VAL A 94 16.37 16.58 -0.28
C VAL A 94 17.40 17.71 -0.16
N PRO A 95 17.20 18.88 -0.80
CA PRO A 95 18.17 19.97 -0.74
C PRO A 95 18.48 20.40 0.69
N LEU A 96 19.76 20.39 1.09
CA LEU A 96 20.16 20.80 2.44
C LEU A 96 20.31 22.32 2.53
N THR A 97 19.20 23.01 2.30
CA THR A 97 19.06 24.47 2.41
C THR A 97 17.82 24.80 3.23
N PRO A 98 17.79 25.94 3.96
CA PRO A 98 16.60 26.33 4.71
C PRO A 98 15.38 26.42 3.79
N TRP A 99 14.30 25.75 4.18
CA TRP A 99 13.03 25.76 3.47
C TRP A 99 12.50 27.20 3.33
N ASP A 100 11.90 27.49 2.18
CA ASP A 100 11.45 28.83 1.81
C ASP A 100 10.08 29.23 2.40
N GLY A 101 9.47 28.33 3.18
CA GLY A 101 8.19 28.55 3.87
C GLY A 101 6.97 28.49 2.95
N LYS A 102 7.13 28.11 1.68
CA LYS A 102 6.02 28.02 0.74
C LYS A 102 5.35 26.66 0.80
N LYS A 103 4.01 26.67 0.87
CA LYS A 103 3.14 25.48 0.98
C LYS A 103 2.43 25.14 -0.34
N ASP A 104 3.10 25.43 -1.45
CA ASP A 104 2.60 25.18 -2.80
C ASP A 104 3.74 24.69 -3.71
N LYS A 105 3.40 24.26 -4.93
CA LYS A 105 4.36 23.71 -5.89
C LYS A 105 5.51 24.65 -6.27
N SER A 106 5.45 25.94 -5.92
CA SER A 106 6.54 26.90 -6.15
C SER A 106 7.62 26.91 -5.07
N THR A 107 7.50 26.05 -4.04
CA THR A 107 8.57 25.81 -3.07
C THR A 107 9.79 25.23 -3.75
N LYS A 108 10.97 25.64 -3.29
CA LYS A 108 12.25 25.05 -3.71
C LYS A 108 12.61 23.79 -2.91
N SER A 109 11.65 23.26 -2.14
CA SER A 109 11.91 22.26 -1.10
C SER A 109 12.93 22.79 -0.07
N GLY A 110 13.56 21.90 0.68
CA GLY A 110 14.56 22.21 1.68
C GLY A 110 14.27 21.55 3.02
N VAL A 111 14.96 22.02 4.05
CA VAL A 111 14.79 21.55 5.43
C VAL A 111 14.40 22.70 6.36
N ASN A 112 13.66 22.42 7.44
CA ASN A 112 13.31 23.44 8.45
C ASN A 112 14.49 23.85 9.38
N LEU A 113 15.72 23.44 9.05
CA LEU A 113 16.95 23.77 9.78
C LEU A 113 17.52 25.14 9.36
N SER A 114 18.09 25.87 10.31
CA SER A 114 18.78 27.14 10.02
C SER A 114 20.08 26.93 9.23
N ALA A 115 20.48 27.91 8.41
CA ALA A 115 21.75 27.85 7.67
C ALA A 115 22.97 27.66 8.58
N SER A 116 22.97 28.26 9.78
CA SER A 116 24.04 28.07 10.77
C SER A 116 24.06 26.67 11.39
N PHE A 117 22.90 26.02 11.52
CA PHE A 117 22.81 24.64 11.99
C PHE A 117 23.35 23.68 10.94
N ILE A 118 22.93 23.87 9.68
CA ILE A 118 23.40 23.11 8.52
C ILE A 118 24.94 23.21 8.42
N GLU A 119 25.49 24.43 8.42
CA GLU A 119 26.95 24.62 8.33
C GLU A 119 27.70 23.94 9.49
N LYS A 120 27.13 24.00 10.70
CA LYS A 120 27.76 23.41 11.90
C LYS A 120 27.82 21.87 11.82
N TYR A 121 26.80 21.23 11.27
CA TYR A 121 26.63 19.78 11.26
C TYR A 121 26.68 19.19 9.85
N LYS A 122 27.28 19.91 8.90
CA LYS A 122 27.30 19.52 7.48
C LYS A 122 27.88 18.12 7.28
N ASP A 123 29.02 17.82 7.91
CA ASP A 123 29.67 16.50 7.81
C ASP A 123 28.81 15.33 8.34
N ILE A 124 27.73 15.60 9.08
CA ILE A 124 26.78 14.60 9.60
C ILE A 124 25.53 14.53 8.71
N LEU A 125 25.00 15.68 8.31
CA LEU A 125 23.76 15.78 7.51
C LEU A 125 23.97 15.48 6.02
N ASP A 126 25.17 15.76 5.51
CA ASP A 126 25.60 15.66 4.11
C ASP A 126 27.02 15.05 4.09
N PRO A 127 27.17 13.76 4.43
CA PRO A 127 28.48 13.12 4.60
C PRO A 127 29.26 12.94 3.28
N ASP A 128 28.60 12.96 2.12
CA ASP A 128 29.23 12.86 0.80
C ASP A 128 29.47 14.22 0.13
N GLY A 129 28.87 15.29 0.67
CA GLY A 129 29.12 16.68 0.28
C GLY A 129 28.38 17.10 -1.00
N ASP A 130 27.32 16.39 -1.38
CA ASP A 130 26.54 16.68 -2.58
C ASP A 130 25.56 17.85 -2.40
N GLY A 131 25.39 18.32 -1.16
CA GLY A 131 24.52 19.43 -0.78
C GLY A 131 23.08 19.02 -0.49
N THR A 132 22.82 17.73 -0.29
CA THR A 132 21.51 17.15 0.01
C THR A 132 21.54 16.30 1.28
N VAL A 133 20.38 15.82 1.72
CA VAL A 133 20.24 14.88 2.85
C VAL A 133 19.38 13.70 2.42
N ASP A 134 19.82 12.49 2.81
CA ASP A 134 19.07 11.25 2.58
C ASP A 134 18.09 11.02 3.73
N VAL A 135 16.81 11.12 3.40
CA VAL A 135 15.67 10.77 4.27
C VAL A 135 14.67 9.89 3.49
N ALA A 136 15.11 9.12 2.50
CA ALA A 136 14.24 8.19 1.76
C ALA A 136 13.91 6.94 2.58
N GLY A 137 12.68 6.43 2.45
CA GLY A 137 12.23 5.19 3.06
C GLY A 137 10.82 5.34 3.62
N GLY A 138 10.55 4.70 4.75
CA GLY A 138 9.33 4.93 5.52
C GLY A 138 8.07 4.44 4.80
N PHE A 139 6.92 4.96 5.24
CA PHE A 139 5.63 4.63 4.68
C PHE A 139 4.79 5.89 4.43
N HIS A 140 4.09 5.90 3.30
CA HIS A 140 2.98 6.83 3.09
C HIS A 140 1.95 6.63 4.19
N ASP A 141 1.48 7.72 4.78
CA ASP A 141 0.58 7.67 5.94
C ASP A 141 -0.78 7.04 5.62
N ALA A 142 -1.46 7.55 4.60
CA ALA A 142 -2.84 7.22 4.33
C ALA A 142 -3.06 6.84 2.86
N GLY A 143 -4.14 7.36 2.24
CA GLY A 143 -4.27 7.40 0.80
C GLY A 143 -3.44 8.47 0.10
N ASP A 144 -2.72 9.29 0.86
CA ASP A 144 -1.78 10.33 0.41
C ASP A 144 -0.35 9.79 0.35
N HIS A 145 0.63 10.64 0.02
CA HIS A 145 2.03 10.20 -0.05
C HIS A 145 2.95 10.91 0.95
N VAL A 146 2.42 11.63 1.94
CA VAL A 146 3.23 12.27 2.98
C VAL A 146 3.68 11.22 4.00
N GLU A 147 4.94 11.32 4.46
CA GLU A 147 5.47 10.51 5.55
C GLU A 147 5.32 11.31 6.86
N PHE A 148 4.17 11.18 7.52
CA PHE A 148 3.91 11.87 8.79
C PHE A 148 4.50 11.08 9.97
N GLY A 149 5.48 11.65 10.67
CA GLY A 149 6.22 10.90 11.69
C GLY A 149 5.42 10.44 12.90
N MET A 150 4.34 11.12 13.28
CA MET A 150 3.57 10.70 14.46
C MET A 150 2.78 9.40 14.24
N PRO A 151 1.90 9.30 13.21
CA PRO A 151 1.26 8.03 12.87
C PRO A 151 2.27 6.97 12.43
N GLU A 152 3.38 7.34 11.77
CA GLU A 152 4.45 6.42 11.40
C GLU A 152 5.13 5.81 12.63
N ASN A 153 5.57 6.63 13.58
CA ASN A 153 6.21 6.15 14.81
C ASN A 153 5.25 5.31 15.67
N TYR A 154 3.98 5.74 15.77
CA TYR A 154 2.93 4.98 16.45
C TYR A 154 2.74 3.60 15.81
N THR A 155 2.66 3.54 14.48
CA THR A 155 2.48 2.29 13.75
C THR A 155 3.68 1.38 13.93
N ALA A 156 4.90 1.91 13.74
CA ALA A 156 6.14 1.18 13.93
C ALA A 156 6.25 0.60 15.35
N ALA A 157 5.87 1.36 16.38
CA ALA A 157 5.90 0.88 17.76
C ALA A 157 4.79 -0.14 18.06
N THR A 158 3.58 0.08 17.54
CA THR A 158 2.43 -0.80 17.78
C THR A 158 2.60 -2.14 17.08
N LEU A 159 3.02 -2.18 15.81
CA LEU A 159 3.30 -3.45 15.13
C LEU A 159 4.45 -4.21 15.79
N ALA A 160 5.47 -3.49 16.27
CA ALA A 160 6.56 -4.12 17.03
C ALA A 160 6.02 -4.73 18.33
N TRP A 161 5.10 -4.04 19.01
CA TRP A 161 4.42 -4.54 20.20
C TRP A 161 3.55 -5.76 19.87
N ASP A 162 2.78 -5.73 18.80
CA ASP A 162 1.95 -6.84 18.35
C ASP A 162 2.78 -8.09 18.07
N TYR A 163 3.91 -7.94 17.37
CA TYR A 163 4.84 -9.03 17.12
C TYR A 163 5.52 -9.51 18.41
N TYR A 164 5.82 -8.62 19.36
CA TYR A 164 6.34 -8.99 20.68
C TYR A 164 5.32 -9.85 21.46
N GLU A 165 4.05 -9.44 21.44
CA GLU A 165 2.98 -10.10 22.18
C GLU A 165 2.52 -11.43 21.58
N TYR A 166 2.50 -11.53 20.24
CA TYR A 166 1.89 -12.64 19.52
C TYR A 166 2.83 -13.32 18.51
N LYS A 167 4.16 -13.22 18.70
CA LYS A 167 5.20 -13.84 17.84
C LYS A 167 4.90 -15.29 17.46
N ASP A 168 4.37 -16.05 18.41
CA ASP A 168 4.01 -17.46 18.21
C ASP A 168 2.88 -17.65 17.21
N VAL A 169 1.89 -16.74 17.17
CA VAL A 169 0.80 -16.74 16.18
C VAL A 169 1.34 -16.42 14.79
N PHE A 170 2.17 -15.37 14.66
CA PHE A 170 2.80 -15.02 13.38
C PHE A 170 3.61 -16.20 12.83
N LYS A 171 4.40 -16.86 13.67
CA LYS A 171 5.15 -18.07 13.28
C LYS A 171 4.26 -19.26 12.95
N GLN A 172 3.20 -19.47 13.72
CA GLN A 172 2.24 -20.54 13.47
C GLN A 172 1.56 -20.39 12.10
N LEU A 173 1.26 -19.16 11.70
CA LEU A 173 0.59 -18.82 10.45
C LEU A 173 1.56 -18.49 9.29
N GLY A 174 2.87 -18.55 9.53
CA GLY A 174 3.90 -18.25 8.52
C GLY A 174 3.94 -16.79 8.05
N GLN A 175 3.51 -15.86 8.92
CA GLN A 175 3.46 -14.43 8.66
C GLN A 175 4.61 -13.65 9.35
N ASP A 176 5.50 -14.36 10.04
CA ASP A 176 6.63 -13.77 10.77
C ASP A 176 7.64 -13.09 9.83
N ALA A 177 8.02 -13.71 8.72
CA ALA A 177 8.96 -13.12 7.78
C ALA A 177 8.43 -11.82 7.13
N HIS A 178 7.12 -11.77 6.85
CA HIS A 178 6.47 -10.59 6.29
C HIS A 178 6.40 -9.46 7.32
N MET A 179 5.94 -9.77 8.53
CA MET A 179 5.95 -8.82 9.66
C MET A 179 7.37 -8.30 9.95
N GLU A 180 8.38 -9.16 10.00
CA GLU A 180 9.77 -8.75 10.23
C GLU A 180 10.31 -7.84 9.12
N THR A 181 9.88 -8.01 7.88
CA THR A 181 10.24 -7.12 6.76
C THR A 181 9.64 -5.73 6.95
N ILE A 182 8.35 -5.66 7.32
CA ILE A 182 7.65 -4.39 7.61
C ILE A 182 8.32 -3.67 8.79
N LEU A 183 8.59 -4.38 9.89
CA LEU A 183 9.25 -3.82 11.07
C LEU A 183 10.64 -3.27 10.76
N ARG A 184 11.41 -3.99 9.94
CA ARG A 184 12.73 -3.52 9.50
C ARG A 184 12.62 -2.27 8.64
N HIS A 185 11.68 -2.20 7.71
CA HIS A 185 11.51 -1.00 6.86
C HIS A 185 11.21 0.25 7.70
N PHE A 186 10.27 0.15 8.66
CA PHE A 186 10.01 1.23 9.61
C PHE A 186 11.25 1.60 10.41
N ASN A 187 11.88 0.63 11.08
CA ASN A 187 12.97 0.93 12.01
C ASN A 187 14.27 1.36 11.31
N ASP A 188 14.51 0.88 10.09
CA ASP A 188 15.63 1.32 9.26
C ASP A 188 15.44 2.78 8.83
N TYR A 189 14.22 3.17 8.47
CA TYR A 189 13.86 4.57 8.22
C TYR A 189 14.04 5.43 9.47
N LEU A 190 13.53 5.02 10.64
CA LEU A 190 13.72 5.77 11.89
C LEU A 190 15.21 5.96 12.25
N MET A 191 16.04 4.94 12.04
CA MET A 191 17.48 5.04 12.24
C MET A 191 18.15 5.95 11.21
N LYS A 192 17.76 5.87 9.92
CA LYS A 192 18.25 6.75 8.85
C LYS A 192 17.92 8.22 9.15
N CYS A 193 16.69 8.48 9.56
CA CYS A 193 16.21 9.80 9.94
C CYS A 193 16.79 10.33 11.27
N THR A 194 17.54 9.53 12.03
CA THR A 194 18.17 9.94 13.30
C THR A 194 19.65 10.25 13.13
N PHE A 195 19.98 11.55 13.10
CA PHE A 195 21.33 12.02 12.91
C PHE A 195 22.05 12.14 14.26
N ARG A 196 23.24 11.52 14.34
CA ARG A 196 24.04 11.46 15.57
C ARG A 196 25.44 11.99 15.36
N ASP A 197 26.00 12.64 16.36
CA ASP A 197 27.41 13.01 16.36
C ASP A 197 28.33 11.80 16.58
N LYS A 198 29.65 12.02 16.50
CA LYS A 198 30.68 11.00 16.70
C LYS A 198 30.64 10.32 18.08
N ASP A 199 29.99 10.94 19.06
CA ASP A 199 29.87 10.42 20.42
C ASP A 199 28.50 9.70 20.61
N GLY A 200 27.72 9.55 19.53
CA GLY A 200 26.42 8.87 19.52
C GLY A 200 25.26 9.74 19.99
N LYS A 201 25.45 11.05 20.20
CA LYS A 201 24.38 11.94 20.66
C LYS A 201 23.53 12.40 19.47
N VAL A 202 22.20 12.34 19.62
CA VAL A 202 21.26 12.87 18.63
C VAL A 202 21.45 14.38 18.48
N ILE A 203 21.67 14.83 17.25
CA ILE A 203 21.77 16.26 16.90
C ILE A 203 20.52 16.75 16.18
N ALA A 204 19.90 15.89 15.35
CA ALA A 204 18.63 16.14 14.69
C ALA A 204 17.92 14.80 14.41
N HIS A 205 16.60 14.85 14.29
CA HIS A 205 15.80 13.71 13.81
C HIS A 205 14.76 14.23 12.80
N CYS A 206 14.74 13.67 11.60
CA CYS A 206 13.73 13.96 10.60
C CYS A 206 12.44 13.25 11.01
N TYR A 207 11.37 14.02 11.23
CA TYR A 207 10.08 13.49 11.65
C TYR A 207 9.00 13.61 10.57
N GLN A 208 9.30 14.23 9.42
CA GLN A 208 8.34 14.29 8.32
C GLN A 208 9.04 14.58 7.00
N VAL A 209 8.58 13.91 5.94
CA VAL A 209 8.97 14.20 4.55
C VAL A 209 7.71 14.44 3.72
N GLY A 210 7.69 15.56 3.00
CA GLY A 210 6.54 16.01 2.24
C GLY A 210 5.63 16.98 3.01
N LEU A 211 4.72 17.63 2.27
CA LEU A 211 3.74 18.58 2.78
C LEU A 211 2.35 18.25 2.25
N GLY A 212 1.39 18.04 3.15
CA GLY A 212 0.01 17.73 2.78
C GLY A 212 -0.63 18.81 1.91
N GLU A 213 -0.29 20.09 2.10
CA GLU A 213 -0.85 21.16 1.26
C GLU A 213 -0.43 21.09 -0.22
N ILE A 214 0.66 20.40 -0.53
CA ILE A 214 1.14 20.16 -1.89
C ILE A 214 0.62 18.81 -2.39
N ASP A 215 0.83 17.77 -1.57
CA ASP A 215 0.50 16.38 -1.86
C ASP A 215 -1.01 16.18 -2.13
N HIS A 216 -1.86 16.71 -1.25
CA HIS A 216 -3.30 16.46 -1.29
C HIS A 216 -4.02 17.09 -2.48
N LYS A 217 -3.33 17.93 -3.26
CA LYS A 217 -3.83 18.53 -4.51
C LYS A 217 -3.57 17.65 -5.74
N ILE A 218 -2.89 16.52 -5.57
CA ILE A 218 -2.51 15.60 -6.64
C ILE A 218 -3.19 14.25 -6.37
N TRP A 219 -3.68 13.61 -7.42
CA TRP A 219 -4.28 12.27 -7.39
C TRP A 219 -3.68 11.43 -8.52
N ASN A 220 -2.68 10.63 -8.19
CA ASN A 220 -1.89 9.80 -9.11
C ASN A 220 -1.12 8.74 -8.31
N ASN A 221 -0.38 7.87 -8.99
CA ASN A 221 0.46 6.87 -8.32
C ASN A 221 1.76 7.52 -7.79
N PRO A 222 2.29 7.05 -6.65
CA PRO A 222 3.48 7.63 -6.02
C PRO A 222 4.76 7.43 -6.85
N GLU A 223 4.84 6.39 -7.68
CA GLU A 223 6.01 6.10 -8.52
C GLU A 223 6.25 7.16 -9.61
N VAL A 224 5.25 7.98 -9.93
CA VAL A 224 5.34 9.04 -10.96
C VAL A 224 5.28 10.44 -10.37
N ASP A 225 5.29 10.56 -9.04
CA ASP A 225 5.29 11.87 -8.39
C ASP A 225 6.56 12.65 -8.67
N THR A 226 6.36 13.95 -8.92
CA THR A 226 7.43 14.92 -9.15
C THR A 226 7.32 16.13 -8.22
N MET A 227 6.38 16.13 -7.27
CA MET A 227 6.18 17.30 -6.43
C MET A 227 7.34 17.53 -5.47
N PRO A 228 7.65 18.80 -5.13
CA PRO A 228 8.60 19.11 -4.08
C PRO A 228 8.16 18.51 -2.73
N ARG A 229 9.10 17.86 -2.04
CA ARG A 229 8.90 17.24 -0.73
C ARG A 229 9.97 17.75 0.26
N PRO A 230 9.68 18.83 1.02
CA PRO A 230 10.62 19.30 2.05
C PRO A 230 10.63 18.36 3.25
N ALA A 231 11.73 18.37 4.00
CA ALA A 231 11.93 17.53 5.17
C ALA A 231 11.99 18.34 6.47
N PHE A 232 11.37 17.82 7.53
CA PHE A 232 11.19 18.53 8.80
C PHE A 232 11.90 17.81 9.94
N PHE A 233 12.68 18.57 10.70
CA PHE A 233 13.58 18.07 11.72
C PHE A 233 13.29 18.67 13.10
N LEU A 234 13.41 17.84 14.13
CA LEU A 234 13.56 18.27 15.51
C LEU A 234 15.04 18.39 15.87
N THR A 235 15.36 19.27 16.81
CA THR A 235 16.72 19.54 17.28
C THR A 235 16.73 19.85 18.78
N ALA A 236 17.91 19.95 19.41
CA ALA A 236 17.99 20.30 20.82
C ALA A 236 17.33 21.65 21.19
N ASP A 237 17.19 22.59 20.25
CA ASP A 237 16.56 23.89 20.47
C ASP A 237 15.03 23.87 20.23
N LYS A 238 14.53 22.88 19.47
CA LYS A 238 13.11 22.62 19.17
C LYS A 238 12.87 21.11 19.23
N PRO A 239 12.86 20.52 20.45
CA PRO A 239 13.03 19.08 20.63
C PRO A 239 11.81 18.23 20.30
N GLN A 240 10.57 18.74 20.42
CA GLN A 240 9.34 18.06 19.97
C GLN A 240 9.36 16.55 20.33
N ILE A 241 9.43 16.28 21.63
CA ILE A 241 9.91 15.00 22.14
C ILE A 241 8.91 13.86 21.95
N ASP A 242 7.65 14.14 21.67
CA ASP A 242 6.61 13.18 21.26
C ASP A 242 7.08 12.33 20.07
N TYR A 243 7.62 12.95 19.01
CA TYR A 243 8.22 12.20 17.91
C TYR A 243 9.40 11.34 18.35
N ALA A 244 10.33 11.92 19.12
CA ALA A 244 11.57 11.26 19.51
C ALA A 244 11.34 10.03 20.42
N VAL A 245 10.39 10.13 21.37
CA VAL A 245 10.08 9.03 22.29
C VAL A 245 9.28 7.92 21.64
N SER A 246 8.43 8.24 20.67
CA SER A 246 7.70 7.21 19.90
C SER A 246 8.64 6.41 19.00
N ALA A 247 9.60 7.06 18.33
CA ALA A 247 10.67 6.36 17.61
C ALA A 247 11.56 5.52 18.56
N CYS A 248 11.88 6.06 19.74
CA CYS A 248 12.60 5.35 20.79
C CYS A 248 11.88 4.08 21.24
N ALA A 249 10.57 4.13 21.45
CA ALA A 249 9.77 2.98 21.83
C ALA A 249 9.82 1.88 20.75
N SER A 250 9.59 2.24 19.49
CA SER A 250 9.66 1.28 18.38
C SER A 250 11.00 0.56 18.34
N LEU A 251 12.11 1.29 18.36
CA LEU A 251 13.46 0.72 18.31
C LEU A 251 13.79 -0.15 19.55
N ALA A 252 13.29 0.21 20.73
CA ALA A 252 13.46 -0.61 21.94
C ALA A 252 12.69 -1.94 21.86
N ILE A 253 11.46 -1.92 21.33
CA ILE A 253 10.68 -3.14 21.09
C ILE A 253 11.33 -3.96 19.98
N ASN A 254 11.87 -3.31 18.95
CA ASN A 254 12.56 -3.97 17.85
C ASN A 254 13.79 -4.74 18.34
N TYR A 255 14.57 -4.17 19.26
CA TYR A 255 15.62 -4.90 19.98
C TYR A 255 15.07 -6.19 20.63
N LEU A 256 13.98 -6.08 21.40
CA LEU A 256 13.37 -7.25 22.06
C LEU A 256 12.90 -8.30 21.05
N ASN A 257 12.45 -7.87 19.87
CA ASN A 257 11.96 -8.77 18.84
C ASN A 257 13.06 -9.54 18.12
N PHE A 258 14.22 -8.91 17.91
CA PHE A 258 15.32 -9.44 17.11
C PHE A 258 16.52 -9.93 17.94
N LYS A 259 16.59 -9.67 19.25
CA LYS A 259 17.76 -10.03 20.09
C LYS A 259 18.20 -11.49 20.00
N ASP A 260 17.27 -12.40 19.70
CA ASP A 260 17.55 -13.83 19.57
C ASP A 260 17.81 -14.28 18.12
N SER A 261 17.17 -13.63 17.12
CA SER A 261 17.25 -14.03 15.70
C SER A 261 18.31 -13.26 14.92
N ASP A 262 18.53 -11.99 15.26
CA ASP A 262 19.48 -11.07 14.63
C ASP A 262 20.04 -10.09 15.69
N PRO A 263 20.98 -10.57 16.54
CA PRO A 263 21.47 -9.80 17.68
C PRO A 263 22.24 -8.54 17.28
N GLU A 264 22.92 -8.53 16.12
CA GLU A 264 23.65 -7.35 15.66
C GLU A 264 22.68 -6.22 15.29
N TYR A 265 21.62 -6.54 14.54
CA TYR A 265 20.57 -5.59 14.23
C TYR A 265 19.83 -5.11 15.49
N ALA A 266 19.50 -6.04 16.39
CA ALA A 266 18.83 -5.71 17.64
C ALA A 266 19.65 -4.73 18.49
N GLU A 267 20.95 -4.96 18.68
CA GLU A 267 21.83 -4.06 19.42
C GLU A 267 21.94 -2.69 18.74
N LYS A 268 21.96 -2.65 17.39
CA LYS A 268 21.88 -1.39 16.65
C LYS A 268 20.58 -0.64 16.95
N SER A 269 19.43 -1.32 16.93
CA SER A 269 18.15 -0.69 17.31
C SER A 269 18.19 -0.16 18.75
N LEU A 270 18.71 -0.93 19.70
CA LEU A 270 18.81 -0.51 21.10
C LEU A 270 19.75 0.70 21.29
N ASP A 271 20.85 0.76 20.55
CA ASP A 271 21.79 1.89 20.56
C ASP A 271 21.09 3.20 20.13
N TYR A 272 20.32 3.17 19.04
CA TYR A 272 19.52 4.31 18.60
C TYR A 272 18.39 4.65 19.59
N ALA A 273 17.70 3.64 20.14
CA ALA A 273 16.66 3.85 21.16
C ALA A 273 17.22 4.58 22.39
N LYS A 274 18.39 4.15 22.90
CA LYS A 274 19.08 4.84 24.01
C LYS A 274 19.50 6.26 23.65
N ALA A 275 19.94 6.50 22.41
CA ALA A 275 20.31 7.84 21.97
C ALA A 275 19.11 8.80 21.97
N LEU A 276 17.96 8.36 21.46
CA LEU A 276 16.71 9.13 21.48
C LEU A 276 16.16 9.32 22.90
N TRP A 277 16.19 8.27 23.74
CA TRP A 277 15.83 8.38 25.16
C TRP A 277 16.67 9.43 25.89
N ASN A 278 17.99 9.42 25.67
CA ASN A 278 18.90 10.40 26.26
C ASN A 278 18.63 11.82 25.74
N PHE A 279 18.36 11.98 24.45
CA PHE A 279 17.98 13.25 23.85
C PHE A 279 16.74 13.84 24.52
N THR A 280 15.69 13.04 24.69
CA THR A 280 14.46 13.47 25.37
C THR A 280 14.73 13.90 26.81
N ASN A 281 15.49 13.11 27.56
CA ASN A 281 15.80 13.43 28.95
C ASN A 281 16.66 14.70 29.10
N ASP A 282 17.56 14.95 28.16
CA ASP A 282 18.31 16.20 28.10
C ASP A 282 17.39 17.39 27.75
N ALA A 283 16.43 17.19 26.84
CA ALA A 283 15.44 18.21 26.49
C ALA A 283 14.53 18.57 27.68
N ILE A 284 13.98 17.58 28.40
CA ILE A 284 13.14 17.81 29.60
C ILE A 284 13.93 18.58 30.68
N LYS A 285 15.23 18.30 30.85
CA LYS A 285 16.08 19.06 31.79
C LYS A 285 16.31 20.50 31.33
N ALA A 286 16.52 20.71 30.03
CA ALA A 286 16.76 22.03 29.46
C ALA A 286 15.48 22.90 29.44
N PHE A 287 14.34 22.25 29.24
CA PHE A 287 13.01 22.86 29.19
C PHE A 287 12.08 22.18 30.20
N PRO A 288 12.23 22.43 31.51
CA PRO A 288 11.36 21.83 32.51
C PRO A 288 9.89 22.11 32.20
N PRO A 289 9.01 21.09 32.23
CA PRO A 289 7.62 21.23 31.82
C PRO A 289 6.92 22.38 32.56
N SER A 290 6.27 23.26 31.81
CA SER A 290 5.59 24.44 32.34
C SER A 290 4.08 24.25 32.28
N GLU A 291 3.31 24.84 33.21
CA GLU A 291 1.83 24.80 33.15
C GLU A 291 1.26 25.48 31.88
N LYS A 292 2.07 26.21 31.11
CA LYS A 292 1.66 26.87 29.85
C LYS A 292 2.03 26.02 28.64
N LYS A 293 1.09 25.16 28.22
CA LYS A 293 1.28 24.22 27.10
C LYS A 293 1.51 24.91 25.74
N ASP A 294 0.89 26.07 25.49
CA ASP A 294 0.95 26.76 24.19
C ASP A 294 2.34 27.32 23.79
N SER A 295 3.35 27.22 24.67
CA SER A 295 4.73 27.63 24.40
C SER A 295 5.76 26.62 24.89
N ASP A 296 5.36 25.36 25.10
CA ASP A 296 6.25 24.30 25.54
C ASP A 296 7.09 23.80 24.35
N PRO A 297 8.41 24.03 24.32
CA PRO A 297 9.26 23.56 23.22
C PRO A 297 9.39 22.02 23.17
N LEU A 298 8.96 21.32 24.22
CA LEU A 298 8.87 19.86 24.24
C LEU A 298 7.72 19.34 23.38
N LEU A 299 6.66 20.12 23.17
CA LEU A 299 5.51 19.72 22.37
C LEU A 299 5.77 19.92 20.88
N SER A 300 5.16 19.09 20.03
CA SER A 300 5.10 19.30 18.57
C SER A 300 4.71 20.74 18.20
N ASP A 301 5.42 21.32 17.23
CA ASP A 301 4.99 22.54 16.57
C ASP A 301 4.05 22.20 15.42
N ASN A 302 2.76 22.14 15.75
CA ASN A 302 1.70 21.80 14.81
C ASN A 302 1.55 22.80 13.64
N ASN A 303 2.23 23.95 13.66
CA ASN A 303 2.22 24.88 12.51
C ASN A 303 3.38 24.63 11.53
N ASP A 304 4.37 23.82 11.92
CA ASP A 304 5.42 23.32 11.04
C ASP A 304 4.89 22.12 10.22
N GLY A 305 5.75 21.38 9.51
CA GLY A 305 5.46 20.11 8.81
C GLY A 305 4.03 19.54 8.93
N PRO A 306 3.59 19.03 10.10
CA PRO A 306 2.32 18.32 10.28
C PRO A 306 1.06 19.16 10.05
N GLY A 307 1.15 20.49 10.13
CA GLY A 307 0.04 21.40 9.86
C GLY A 307 -1.28 21.04 10.57
N GLU A 308 -2.36 21.02 9.80
CA GLU A 308 -3.70 20.67 10.31
C GLU A 308 -4.00 19.17 10.33
N PHE A 309 -3.04 18.32 9.91
CA PHE A 309 -3.23 16.88 9.72
C PHE A 309 -3.05 16.11 11.05
N TYR A 310 -1.84 16.15 11.62
CA TYR A 310 -1.47 15.39 12.81
C TYR A 310 -1.02 16.30 13.96
N GLY A 311 -1.99 16.98 14.59
CA GLY A 311 -1.71 17.86 15.73
C GLY A 311 -1.51 17.07 17.03
N SER A 312 -0.37 17.29 17.70
CA SER A 312 -0.11 16.78 19.06
C SER A 312 -0.46 17.81 20.13
N SER A 313 -0.91 17.35 21.29
CA SER A 313 -1.28 18.20 22.43
C SER A 313 -0.62 17.81 23.76
N LYS A 314 0.14 16.71 23.74
CA LYS A 314 0.82 16.12 24.88
C LYS A 314 1.94 15.20 24.39
N TRP A 315 2.96 15.05 25.22
CA TRP A 315 4.07 14.11 25.00
C TRP A 315 4.22 13.16 26.19
N GLU A 316 3.53 13.45 27.30
CA GLU A 316 3.66 12.76 28.57
C GLU A 316 3.26 11.27 28.46
N ASP A 317 2.27 10.95 27.64
CA ASP A 317 1.82 9.60 27.33
C ASP A 317 2.85 8.81 26.53
N ASP A 318 3.33 9.35 25.43
CA ASP A 318 4.37 8.71 24.61
C ASP A 318 5.64 8.49 25.42
N TYR A 319 6.00 9.45 26.29
CA TYR A 319 7.17 9.33 27.17
C TYR A 319 6.99 8.23 28.22
N CYS A 320 5.83 8.15 28.87
CA CYS A 320 5.53 7.07 29.83
C CYS A 320 5.45 5.70 29.16
N TRP A 321 4.95 5.66 27.92
CA TRP A 321 4.93 4.47 27.09
C TRP A 321 6.35 4.01 26.73
N ALA A 322 7.18 4.90 26.19
CA ALA A 322 8.55 4.63 25.83
C ALA A 322 9.41 4.22 27.04
N ALA A 323 9.18 4.82 28.22
CA ALA A 323 9.87 4.48 29.46
C ALA A 323 9.68 2.99 29.84
N ALA A 324 8.46 2.47 29.66
CA ALA A 324 8.18 1.06 29.89
C ALA A 324 9.01 0.17 28.95
N TRP A 325 9.07 0.50 27.67
CA TRP A 325 9.83 -0.28 26.68
C TRP A 325 11.34 -0.18 26.85
N ILE A 326 11.86 1.00 27.21
CA ILE A 326 13.28 1.16 27.57
C ILE A 326 13.62 0.33 28.80
N TYR A 327 12.75 0.29 29.81
CA TYR A 327 12.95 -0.61 30.94
C TYR A 327 12.93 -2.08 30.50
N MET A 328 11.95 -2.50 29.70
CA MET A 328 11.89 -3.88 29.20
C MET A 328 13.14 -4.27 28.39
N ALA A 329 13.73 -3.34 27.66
CA ALA A 329 14.93 -3.57 26.87
C ALA A 329 16.24 -3.55 27.68
N THR A 330 16.30 -2.79 28.79
CA THR A 330 17.57 -2.51 29.50
C THR A 330 17.61 -2.96 30.96
N GLU A 331 16.46 -3.23 31.57
CA GLU A 331 16.25 -3.42 33.01
C GLU A 331 16.73 -2.22 33.86
N ASP A 332 16.99 -1.06 33.25
CA ASP A 332 17.34 0.17 33.96
C ASP A 332 16.08 0.88 34.47
N LYS A 333 15.79 0.69 35.76
CA LYS A 333 14.65 1.31 36.43
C LYS A 333 14.65 2.84 36.39
N THR A 334 15.78 3.50 36.10
CA THR A 334 15.82 4.96 35.99
C THR A 334 14.89 5.48 34.90
N ALA A 335 14.60 4.69 33.86
CA ALA A 335 13.58 5.06 32.87
C ALA A 335 12.19 5.26 33.49
N LEU A 336 11.77 4.32 34.35
CA LEU A 336 10.48 4.40 35.07
C LEU A 336 10.49 5.49 36.14
N GLU A 337 11.60 5.67 36.86
CA GLU A 337 11.74 6.73 37.87
C GLU A 337 11.61 8.13 37.25
N LEU A 338 12.14 8.33 36.04
CA LEU A 338 12.03 9.59 35.30
C LEU A 338 10.61 9.85 34.79
N ALA A 339 9.88 8.81 34.40
CA ALA A 339 8.52 8.91 33.86
C ALA A 339 7.41 8.95 34.93
N ALA A 340 7.62 8.39 36.11
CA ALA A 340 6.64 8.33 37.19
C ALA A 340 5.98 9.69 37.58
N PRO A 341 6.69 10.85 37.57
CA PRO A 341 6.07 12.15 37.80
C PRO A 341 5.00 12.54 36.77
N TYR A 342 5.07 11.99 35.57
CA TYR A 342 4.22 12.34 34.43
C TYR A 342 3.10 11.34 34.17
N PHE A 343 3.18 10.12 34.72
CA PHE A 343 2.22 9.06 34.47
C PHE A 343 0.79 9.41 34.92
N ASP A 344 -0.15 9.56 33.99
CA ASP A 344 -1.56 9.78 34.33
C ASP A 344 -2.33 8.46 34.35
N TYR A 345 -2.52 7.89 35.54
CA TYR A 345 -3.25 6.64 35.70
C TYR A 345 -4.75 6.76 35.42
N TYR A 346 -5.36 7.95 35.41
CA TYR A 346 -6.79 8.12 35.09
C TYR A 346 -7.06 8.27 33.58
N ALA A 347 -6.07 8.78 32.84
CA ALA A 347 -6.16 9.08 31.42
C ALA A 347 -6.49 7.91 30.49
N PRO A 348 -6.11 6.63 30.77
CA PRO A 348 -6.50 5.49 29.92
C PRO A 348 -8.01 5.41 29.67
N SER A 349 -8.84 5.88 30.60
CA SER A 349 -10.30 5.88 30.45
C SER A 349 -10.89 7.08 29.71
N GLY A 350 -10.06 8.08 29.38
CA GLY A 350 -10.47 9.34 28.76
C GLY A 350 -10.53 9.30 27.24
N TRP A 351 -9.63 8.56 26.59
CA TRP A 351 -9.56 8.41 25.13
C TRP A 351 -9.15 6.98 24.71
N CYS A 352 -9.03 6.74 23.39
CA CYS A 352 -8.56 5.48 22.81
C CYS A 352 -7.03 5.39 22.82
N TYR A 353 -6.48 4.18 22.78
CA TYR A 353 -5.11 3.97 22.29
C TYR A 353 -5.00 4.41 20.83
N CYS A 354 -4.21 5.43 20.53
CA CYS A 354 -3.95 5.86 19.15
C CYS A 354 -2.67 6.71 19.07
N TRP A 355 -2.32 7.15 17.86
CA TRP A 355 -1.11 7.94 17.57
C TRP A 355 -0.93 9.24 18.39
N ASN A 356 -1.98 9.74 19.05
CA ASN A 356 -1.98 10.97 19.85
C ASN A 356 -2.38 10.73 21.32
N ASP A 357 -2.64 9.48 21.70
CA ASP A 357 -3.02 9.12 23.07
C ASP A 357 -2.59 7.69 23.39
N MET A 358 -1.39 7.59 23.98
CA MET A 358 -0.75 6.31 24.30
C MET A 358 -1.05 5.82 25.73
N TRP A 359 -1.93 6.51 26.47
CA TRP A 359 -2.12 6.24 27.90
C TRP A 359 -2.59 4.84 28.22
N SER A 360 -3.49 4.27 27.44
CA SER A 360 -3.97 2.91 27.65
C SER A 360 -2.88 1.86 27.36
N GLY A 361 -2.03 2.09 26.35
CA GLY A 361 -0.80 1.34 26.14
C GLY A 361 0.12 1.43 27.37
N ALA A 362 0.49 2.65 27.77
CA ALA A 362 1.31 2.90 28.96
C ALA A 362 0.74 2.21 30.21
N GLY A 363 -0.57 2.31 30.42
CA GLY A 363 -1.30 1.60 31.46
C GLY A 363 -1.06 0.09 31.44
N VAL A 364 -1.23 -0.54 30.28
CA VAL A 364 -1.00 -1.99 30.10
C VAL A 364 0.44 -2.35 30.44
N MET A 365 1.44 -1.71 29.83
CA MET A 365 2.83 -2.15 30.02
C MET A 365 3.38 -1.84 31.41
N TRP A 366 2.96 -0.74 32.05
CA TRP A 366 3.30 -0.51 33.46
C TRP A 366 2.66 -1.55 34.38
N ALA A 367 1.44 -2.00 34.06
CA ALA A 367 0.78 -3.06 34.78
C ALA A 367 1.52 -4.41 34.65
N VAL A 368 1.95 -4.75 33.43
CA VAL A 368 2.76 -5.95 33.13
C VAL A 368 4.07 -5.89 33.91
N ILE A 369 4.83 -4.80 33.79
CA ILE A 369 6.12 -4.65 34.49
C ILE A 369 5.92 -4.79 36.00
N ASN A 370 4.89 -4.14 36.56
CA ASN A 370 4.63 -4.21 38.00
C ASN A 370 4.23 -5.63 38.46
N GLN A 371 3.62 -6.45 37.60
CA GLN A 371 3.31 -7.84 37.88
C GLN A 371 4.54 -8.75 37.78
N GLU A 372 5.39 -8.54 36.79
CA GLU A 372 6.60 -9.35 36.55
C GLU A 372 7.73 -8.97 37.52
N HIS A 373 7.78 -7.71 37.94
CA HIS A 373 8.79 -7.14 38.84
C HIS A 373 8.13 -6.43 40.04
N PRO A 374 7.45 -7.17 40.94
CA PRO A 374 6.73 -6.60 42.07
C PRO A 374 7.63 -5.89 43.08
N ASP A 375 8.95 -6.12 43.03
CA ASP A 375 9.94 -5.43 43.86
C ASP A 375 10.16 -3.96 43.47
N LEU A 376 9.78 -3.56 42.25
CA LEU A 376 9.82 -2.17 41.82
C LEU A 376 8.72 -1.31 42.47
N ASP A 377 7.60 -1.92 42.85
CA ASP A 377 6.41 -1.26 43.40
C ASP A 377 6.04 0.01 42.62
N LEU A 378 5.73 -0.14 41.32
CA LEU A 378 5.48 0.98 40.41
C LEU A 378 4.28 1.82 40.83
N VAL A 379 3.29 1.21 41.49
CA VAL A 379 2.16 1.94 42.08
C VAL A 379 2.66 2.90 43.14
N GLN A 380 3.51 2.44 44.07
CA GLN A 380 4.09 3.30 45.09
C GLN A 380 5.07 4.33 44.50
N MET A 381 5.83 3.97 43.47
CA MET A 381 6.72 4.89 42.74
C MET A 381 5.94 6.08 42.15
N VAL A 382 4.83 5.82 41.45
CA VAL A 382 3.96 6.88 40.90
C VAL A 382 3.36 7.73 42.02
N ARG A 383 2.88 7.11 43.10
CA ARG A 383 2.32 7.85 44.25
C ARG A 383 3.33 8.78 44.88
N ASP A 384 4.55 8.29 45.14
CA ASP A 384 5.61 9.06 45.77
C ASP A 384 6.06 10.22 44.88
N ALA A 385 6.24 9.96 43.58
CA ALA A 385 6.61 10.98 42.60
C ALA A 385 5.56 12.10 42.48
N GLN A 386 4.28 11.78 42.66
CA GLN A 386 3.15 12.71 42.50
C GLN A 386 2.56 13.22 43.82
N GLY A 387 3.11 12.82 44.97
CA GLY A 387 2.60 13.19 46.30
C GLY A 387 1.18 12.68 46.58
N LYS A 388 0.81 11.51 46.05
CA LYS A 388 -0.50 10.85 46.25
C LYS A 388 -0.45 9.84 47.39
N ASN A 389 -1.62 9.48 47.93
CA ASN A 389 -1.75 8.44 48.95
C ASN A 389 -2.45 7.19 48.39
N GLN A 390 -2.55 6.13 49.18
CA GLN A 390 -3.06 4.86 48.66
C GLN A 390 -4.50 4.89 48.12
N TYR A 391 -5.34 5.83 48.57
CA TYR A 391 -6.77 5.84 48.20
C TYR A 391 -7.06 6.39 46.79
N VAL A 392 -6.02 6.76 46.02
CA VAL A 392 -6.18 7.45 44.73
C VAL A 392 -5.86 6.54 43.54
N PHE A 393 -4.97 5.57 43.72
CA PHE A 393 -4.51 4.66 42.68
C PHE A 393 -3.91 3.41 43.30
N ASP A 394 -4.62 2.28 43.30
CA ASP A 394 -4.18 1.04 43.96
C ASP A 394 -3.55 -0.01 43.02
N ASN A 395 -3.94 -0.03 41.75
CA ASN A 395 -3.49 -1.03 40.78
C ASN A 395 -3.78 -0.55 39.35
N PHE A 396 -2.82 -0.78 38.44
CA PHE A 396 -2.98 -0.45 37.01
C PHE A 396 -4.12 -1.22 36.34
N TRP A 397 -4.43 -2.45 36.77
CA TRP A 397 -5.51 -3.26 36.17
C TRP A 397 -6.92 -2.93 36.68
N ASP A 398 -7.02 -2.11 37.73
CA ASP A 398 -8.29 -1.83 38.41
C ASP A 398 -9.05 -0.64 37.78
N ASN A 399 -10.18 -0.28 38.41
CA ASN A 399 -11.08 0.79 37.96
C ASN A 399 -10.51 2.21 38.08
N ASP A 400 -9.26 2.35 38.48
CA ASP A 400 -8.57 3.64 38.49
C ASP A 400 -7.74 3.86 37.22
N CYS A 401 -7.50 2.79 36.42
CA CYS A 401 -6.64 2.81 35.24
C CYS A 401 -7.19 1.92 34.10
N VAL A 402 -6.51 0.85 33.68
CA VAL A 402 -6.88 0.04 32.50
C VAL A 402 -8.28 -0.55 32.62
N GLY A 403 -8.66 -1.08 33.79
CA GLY A 403 -9.98 -1.70 33.98
C GLY A 403 -11.17 -0.73 33.79
N LYS A 404 -10.96 0.57 34.01
CA LYS A 404 -11.97 1.60 33.73
C LYS A 404 -12.10 1.89 32.24
N CYS A 405 -10.99 1.88 31.50
CA CYS A 405 -10.96 2.06 30.06
C CYS A 405 -11.89 1.05 29.36
N LEU A 406 -11.76 -0.24 29.68
CA LEU A 406 -12.56 -1.30 29.06
C LEU A 406 -14.08 -1.07 29.24
N LYS A 407 -14.47 -0.67 30.46
CA LYS A 407 -15.88 -0.36 30.81
C LYS A 407 -16.40 0.87 30.07
N THR A 408 -15.58 1.91 29.93
CA THR A 408 -15.96 3.11 29.18
C THR A 408 -16.27 2.76 27.71
N TRP A 409 -15.46 1.88 27.12
CA TRP A 409 -15.60 1.50 25.72
C TRP A 409 -16.79 0.61 25.43
N GLN A 410 -17.08 -0.37 26.29
CA GLN A 410 -18.29 -1.17 26.18
C GLN A 410 -19.57 -0.30 26.21
N GLN A 411 -19.55 0.85 26.88
CA GLN A 411 -20.70 1.78 26.93
C GLN A 411 -20.88 2.63 25.66
N LYS A 412 -19.97 2.52 24.67
CA LYS A 412 -20.00 3.27 23.40
C LYS A 412 -20.66 2.50 22.26
N GLU A 413 -21.27 1.34 22.52
CA GLU A 413 -21.95 0.56 21.48
C GLU A 413 -23.13 1.32 20.86
N THR A 414 -23.17 1.32 19.53
CA THR A 414 -24.32 1.68 18.72
C THR A 414 -25.46 0.69 18.93
N LYS A 415 -26.61 0.93 18.29
CA LYS A 415 -27.71 -0.03 18.33
C LYS A 415 -27.38 -1.33 17.60
N GLY A 416 -26.52 -1.28 16.58
CA GLY A 416 -25.99 -2.45 15.89
C GLY A 416 -24.90 -3.19 16.66
N GLY A 417 -24.43 -2.65 17.79
CA GLY A 417 -23.43 -3.28 18.66
C GLY A 417 -21.98 -2.93 18.33
N PHE A 418 -21.74 -1.92 17.48
CA PHE A 418 -20.39 -1.42 17.19
C PHE A 418 -19.99 -0.34 18.19
N ALA A 419 -18.83 -0.44 18.81
CA ALA A 419 -18.33 0.59 19.70
C ALA A 419 -17.79 1.79 18.91
N PHE A 420 -18.53 2.90 18.93
CA PHE A 420 -18.24 4.10 18.15
C PHE A 420 -17.68 5.23 19.03
N LEU A 421 -16.53 5.79 18.66
CA LEU A 421 -15.96 6.96 19.33
C LEU A 421 -16.08 8.24 18.51
N ASN A 422 -15.71 8.17 17.22
CA ASN A 422 -15.56 9.31 16.33
C ASN A 422 -15.81 8.86 14.88
N GLU A 423 -16.29 9.77 14.04
CA GLU A 423 -16.53 9.51 12.61
C GLU A 423 -15.24 9.27 11.82
N TRP A 424 -14.12 9.86 12.24
CA TRP A 424 -12.82 9.69 11.60
C TRP A 424 -12.12 8.44 12.12
N GLY A 425 -12.08 7.36 11.33
CA GLY A 425 -11.42 6.11 11.74
C GLY A 425 -12.11 5.43 12.91
N SER A 426 -13.43 5.29 12.84
CA SER A 426 -14.22 4.60 13.85
C SER A 426 -13.76 3.16 14.07
N CYS A 427 -13.44 2.43 12.99
CA CYS A 427 -12.86 1.09 13.01
C CYS A 427 -11.47 1.06 13.67
N ARG A 428 -10.60 2.02 13.39
CA ARG A 428 -9.26 2.14 14.02
C ARG A 428 -9.34 2.20 15.53
N TYR A 429 -10.23 3.03 16.07
CA TYR A 429 -10.36 3.13 17.52
C TYR A 429 -10.99 1.88 18.13
N ASN A 430 -11.92 1.28 17.40
CA ASN A 430 -12.58 0.05 17.80
C ASN A 430 -11.55 -1.10 17.92
N THR A 431 -10.71 -1.32 16.91
CA THR A 431 -9.68 -2.37 16.91
C THR A 431 -8.56 -2.11 17.92
N ALA A 432 -8.15 -0.86 18.13
CA ALA A 432 -7.24 -0.49 19.21
C ALA A 432 -7.74 -0.96 20.58
N MET A 433 -9.02 -0.80 20.86
CA MET A 433 -9.58 -1.26 22.13
C MET A 433 -9.82 -2.75 22.21
N GLN A 434 -10.01 -3.43 21.08
CA GLN A 434 -9.97 -4.89 21.04
C GLN A 434 -8.59 -5.41 21.47
N LEU A 435 -7.51 -4.82 20.96
CA LEU A 435 -6.14 -5.16 21.38
C LEU A 435 -5.95 -4.98 22.89
N ILE A 436 -6.34 -3.83 23.45
CA ILE A 436 -6.24 -3.59 24.91
C ILE A 436 -7.06 -4.61 25.72
N CYS A 437 -8.27 -4.98 25.28
CA CYS A 437 -9.07 -6.04 25.91
C CYS A 437 -8.38 -7.42 25.87
N LEU A 438 -7.77 -7.77 24.74
CA LEU A 438 -7.06 -9.04 24.57
C LEU A 438 -5.81 -9.12 25.45
N LEU A 439 -5.05 -8.02 25.54
CA LEU A 439 -3.87 -7.92 26.40
C LEU A 439 -4.25 -7.93 27.89
N TYR A 440 -5.36 -7.28 28.25
CA TYR A 440 -5.92 -7.39 29.60
C TYR A 440 -6.17 -8.85 29.99
N ASP A 441 -6.85 -9.62 29.14
CA ASP A 441 -7.12 -11.02 29.43
C ASP A 441 -5.85 -11.89 29.37
N LYS A 442 -4.91 -11.57 28.48
CA LYS A 442 -3.60 -12.22 28.41
C LYS A 442 -2.87 -12.16 29.74
N TYR A 443 -2.72 -10.97 30.32
CA TYR A 443 -1.92 -10.76 31.52
C TYR A 443 -2.72 -10.86 32.82
N ASN A 444 -3.93 -10.31 32.87
CA ASN A 444 -4.73 -10.25 34.10
C ASN A 444 -5.73 -11.42 34.26
N ASN A 445 -5.97 -12.20 33.20
CA ASN A 445 -6.86 -13.37 33.24
C ASN A 445 -6.18 -14.68 32.75
N ASN A 446 -4.85 -14.77 32.89
CA ASN A 446 -4.05 -15.95 32.53
C ASN A 446 -4.28 -16.44 31.07
N GLY A 447 -4.50 -15.52 30.14
CA GLY A 447 -4.77 -15.84 28.73
C GLY A 447 -6.10 -16.54 28.49
N GLN A 448 -7.00 -16.58 29.47
CA GLN A 448 -8.34 -17.14 29.30
C GLN A 448 -9.34 -16.06 28.89
N ALA A 449 -10.33 -16.43 28.08
CA ALA A 449 -11.36 -15.50 27.66
C ALA A 449 -12.26 -15.05 28.84
N SER A 450 -12.31 -13.74 29.10
CA SER A 450 -13.24 -13.11 30.04
C SER A 450 -14.45 -12.49 29.30
N GLU A 451 -15.14 -11.53 29.94
CA GLU A 451 -16.13 -10.70 29.25
C GLU A 451 -15.49 -9.73 28.24
N TRP A 452 -14.23 -9.32 28.46
CA TRP A 452 -13.55 -8.30 27.65
C TRP A 452 -13.12 -8.82 26.29
N SER A 453 -12.44 -9.97 26.25
CA SER A 453 -12.11 -10.61 24.97
C SER A 453 -13.33 -11.10 24.20
N LYS A 454 -14.39 -11.55 24.88
CA LYS A 454 -15.67 -11.91 24.22
C LYS A 454 -16.35 -10.69 23.64
N TRP A 455 -16.34 -9.57 24.35
CA TRP A 455 -16.80 -8.30 23.81
C TRP A 455 -15.96 -7.90 22.59
N ALA A 456 -14.63 -7.93 22.71
CA ALA A 456 -13.73 -7.63 21.60
C ALA A 456 -13.98 -8.56 20.39
N GLN A 457 -14.29 -9.85 20.62
CA GLN A 457 -14.68 -10.79 19.57
C GLN A 457 -15.93 -10.32 18.82
N THR A 458 -16.97 -9.85 19.54
CA THR A 458 -18.17 -9.30 18.87
C THR A 458 -17.86 -8.07 18.04
N GLN A 459 -16.90 -7.25 18.48
CA GLN A 459 -16.45 -6.08 17.74
C GLN A 459 -15.67 -6.47 16.48
N MET A 460 -14.74 -7.42 16.56
CA MET A 460 -14.00 -7.93 15.39
C MET A 460 -14.94 -8.59 14.39
N ASP A 461 -15.87 -9.42 14.85
CA ASP A 461 -16.89 -10.03 14.00
C ASP A 461 -17.70 -8.96 13.26
N TYR A 462 -18.07 -7.85 13.92
CA TYR A 462 -18.72 -6.71 13.28
C TYR A 462 -17.81 -6.10 12.20
N VAL A 463 -16.54 -5.83 12.51
CA VAL A 463 -15.57 -5.26 11.55
C VAL A 463 -15.42 -6.13 10.29
N LEU A 464 -15.44 -7.46 10.47
CA LEU A 464 -15.29 -8.45 9.39
C LEU A 464 -16.59 -8.78 8.65
N GLY A 465 -17.70 -8.11 8.97
CA GLY A 465 -18.94 -8.16 8.18
C GLY A 465 -20.15 -8.80 8.85
N LYS A 466 -20.07 -9.20 10.13
CA LYS A 466 -21.22 -9.67 10.92
C LYS A 466 -22.03 -8.49 11.45
N ASN A 467 -22.57 -7.70 10.53
CA ASN A 467 -23.30 -6.47 10.78
C ASN A 467 -24.48 -6.33 9.81
N ASP A 468 -25.30 -5.31 10.02
CA ASP A 468 -26.39 -4.91 9.11
C ASP A 468 -26.26 -3.40 8.87
N ILE A 469 -25.42 -3.05 7.90
CA ILE A 469 -25.05 -1.67 7.60
C ILE A 469 -26.08 -1.04 6.69
N LYS A 470 -26.50 0.18 7.03
CA LYS A 470 -27.24 1.02 6.10
C LYS A 470 -26.28 1.66 5.09
N PHE A 471 -26.48 1.38 3.81
CA PHE A 471 -25.65 1.93 2.74
C PHE A 471 -26.01 3.40 2.46
N LYS A 472 -25.00 4.26 2.35
CA LYS A 472 -25.14 5.71 2.08
C LYS A 472 -24.69 6.11 0.68
N GLU A 473 -23.90 5.25 0.02
CA GLU A 473 -23.29 5.57 -1.26
C GLU A 473 -24.33 5.79 -2.38
N THR A 474 -24.09 6.77 -3.25
CA THR A 474 -25.00 7.18 -4.34
C THR A 474 -24.47 6.75 -5.70
N GLU A 475 -25.34 6.50 -6.68
CA GLU A 475 -24.98 6.08 -8.05
C GLU A 475 -23.99 7.00 -8.79
N LYS A 476 -23.79 8.24 -8.31
CA LYS A 476 -22.86 9.20 -8.90
C LYS A 476 -21.46 9.17 -8.31
N MET A 477 -21.30 8.55 -7.14
CA MET A 477 -20.05 8.59 -6.37
C MET A 477 -19.45 7.20 -6.17
N THR A 478 -20.15 6.16 -6.62
CA THR A 478 -19.71 4.79 -6.50
C THR A 478 -20.25 3.97 -7.66
N VAL A 479 -19.49 2.96 -8.04
CA VAL A 479 -19.94 1.88 -8.90
C VAL A 479 -21.06 1.03 -8.28
N LEU A 480 -21.26 1.09 -6.96
CA LEU A 480 -22.30 0.33 -6.25
C LEU A 480 -23.70 0.98 -6.37
N ALA A 481 -24.14 1.25 -7.60
CA ALA A 481 -25.36 1.98 -7.90
C ALA A 481 -26.61 1.40 -7.20
N GLY A 482 -27.53 2.27 -6.79
CA GLY A 482 -28.88 1.90 -6.33
C GLY A 482 -28.98 1.33 -4.90
N LYS A 483 -27.89 1.23 -4.13
CA LYS A 483 -27.92 0.71 -2.75
C LYS A 483 -28.29 1.73 -1.67
N ASN A 484 -28.25 3.02 -1.95
CA ASN A 484 -28.54 4.07 -0.97
C ASN A 484 -29.85 3.83 -0.21
N GLY A 485 -29.78 3.78 1.12
CA GLY A 485 -30.92 3.59 2.01
C GLY A 485 -31.37 2.14 2.16
N THR A 486 -30.72 1.18 1.50
CA THR A 486 -30.85 -0.25 1.76
C THR A 486 -29.87 -0.71 2.85
N HIS A 487 -29.95 -1.98 3.24
CA HIS A 487 -29.20 -2.54 4.36
C HIS A 487 -28.59 -3.89 3.99
N GLY A 488 -27.43 -4.23 4.54
CA GLY A 488 -26.82 -5.54 4.42
C GLY A 488 -25.46 -5.65 5.10
N PRO A 489 -24.84 -6.83 5.08
CA PRO A 489 -23.50 -7.02 5.63
C PRO A 489 -22.46 -6.23 4.84
N ARG A 490 -21.45 -5.72 5.54
CA ARG A 490 -20.26 -5.09 4.96
C ARG A 490 -19.04 -5.33 5.82
N SER A 491 -18.01 -5.97 5.27
CA SER A 491 -16.69 -5.99 5.91
C SER A 491 -15.99 -4.64 5.67
N PHE A 492 -15.35 -4.09 6.69
CA PHE A 492 -14.56 -2.86 6.57
C PHE A 492 -13.08 -3.13 6.26
N VAL A 493 -12.73 -4.40 6.00
CA VAL A 493 -11.40 -4.81 5.59
C VAL A 493 -11.42 -5.06 4.08
N VAL A 494 -10.72 -4.23 3.32
CA VAL A 494 -10.68 -4.30 1.87
C VAL A 494 -10.18 -5.67 1.40
N GLY A 495 -10.90 -6.26 0.45
CA GLY A 495 -10.58 -7.56 -0.12
C GLY A 495 -10.81 -8.78 0.79
N TYR A 496 -11.26 -8.60 2.03
CA TYR A 496 -11.45 -9.73 2.96
C TYR A 496 -12.53 -10.74 2.51
N ASN A 497 -13.64 -10.28 1.94
CA ASN A 497 -14.67 -11.13 1.32
C ASN A 497 -15.52 -10.34 0.30
N ASP A 498 -16.55 -10.97 -0.29
CA ASP A 498 -17.41 -10.37 -1.33
C ASP A 498 -18.24 -9.16 -0.86
N THR A 499 -18.39 -8.98 0.45
CA THR A 499 -19.12 -7.87 1.08
C THR A 499 -18.20 -6.76 1.58
N SER A 500 -16.88 -6.91 1.43
CA SER A 500 -15.91 -5.89 1.79
C SER A 500 -16.16 -4.57 1.05
N VAL A 501 -15.83 -3.47 1.72
CA VAL A 501 -15.62 -2.16 1.09
C VAL A 501 -14.66 -2.28 -0.11
N LYS A 502 -14.97 -1.55 -1.19
CA LYS A 502 -14.28 -1.68 -2.48
C LYS A 502 -13.59 -0.41 -2.95
N ASN A 503 -13.96 0.75 -2.42
CA ASN A 503 -13.51 2.05 -2.93
C ASN A 503 -12.79 2.87 -1.85
N PRO A 504 -11.70 2.36 -1.23
CA PRO A 504 -10.97 3.10 -0.21
C PRO A 504 -10.38 4.40 -0.77
N HIS A 505 -10.31 5.48 0.01
CA HIS A 505 -9.64 6.71 -0.41
C HIS A 505 -8.12 6.47 -0.47
N HIS A 506 -7.60 5.92 -1.57
CA HIS A 506 -6.18 5.55 -1.68
C HIS A 506 -5.63 5.73 -3.09
N ARG A 507 -4.72 6.70 -3.27
CA ARG A 507 -4.19 7.12 -4.58
C ARG A 507 -3.53 5.97 -5.34
N ALA A 508 -2.57 5.29 -4.73
CA ALA A 508 -1.79 4.23 -5.40
C ALA A 508 -2.64 3.01 -5.81
N ALA A 509 -3.71 2.71 -5.07
CA ALA A 509 -4.58 1.57 -5.37
C ALA A 509 -5.71 1.94 -6.34
N SER A 510 -6.15 3.20 -6.28
CA SER A 510 -7.28 3.71 -7.04
C SER A 510 -7.07 3.56 -8.54
N GLY A 511 -5.93 4.00 -9.08
CA GLY A 511 -5.72 4.08 -10.53
C GLY A 511 -6.69 5.02 -11.27
N LEU A 512 -7.54 5.75 -10.54
CA LEU A 512 -8.40 6.81 -11.05
C LEU A 512 -7.62 8.12 -11.17
N LEU A 513 -8.18 9.09 -11.86
CA LEU A 513 -7.55 10.41 -12.06
C LEU A 513 -7.97 11.45 -11.01
N MET A 514 -9.01 11.14 -10.24
CA MET A 514 -9.52 11.94 -9.13
C MET A 514 -10.39 11.06 -8.22
N ALA A 515 -10.58 11.48 -6.97
CA ALA A 515 -11.35 10.71 -5.99
C ALA A 515 -12.86 10.71 -6.28
N GLU A 516 -13.36 11.70 -7.01
CA GLU A 516 -14.77 11.82 -7.41
C GLU A 516 -15.16 10.90 -8.56
N ASP A 517 -14.18 10.30 -9.24
CA ASP A 517 -14.42 9.35 -10.30
C ASP A 517 -15.14 8.11 -9.73
N PRO A 518 -16.37 7.81 -10.18
CA PRO A 518 -17.16 6.73 -9.59
C PRO A 518 -16.75 5.35 -10.10
N ARG A 519 -15.80 5.24 -11.05
CA ARG A 519 -15.33 3.97 -11.62
C ARG A 519 -14.65 3.09 -10.57
N GLU A 520 -14.58 1.80 -10.86
CA GLU A 520 -13.92 0.85 -9.99
C GLU A 520 -12.43 1.15 -9.87
N GLN A 521 -11.89 0.95 -8.67
CA GLN A 521 -10.47 1.07 -8.44
C GLN A 521 -9.70 -0.07 -9.10
N LYS A 522 -8.51 0.28 -9.60
CA LYS A 522 -7.65 -0.61 -10.38
C LYS A 522 -7.10 -1.78 -9.55
N HIS A 523 -6.72 -1.53 -8.31
CA HIS A 523 -6.06 -2.50 -7.45
C HIS A 523 -6.92 -2.79 -6.21
N ILE A 524 -6.85 -4.03 -5.72
CA ILE A 524 -7.40 -4.36 -4.41
C ILE A 524 -6.37 -3.96 -3.37
N LEU A 525 -6.72 -3.01 -2.52
CA LEU A 525 -5.87 -2.62 -1.39
C LEU A 525 -5.98 -3.64 -0.24
N TRP A 526 -5.43 -4.83 -0.46
CA TRP A 526 -5.59 -5.98 0.42
C TRP A 526 -5.36 -5.66 1.90
N GLY A 527 -6.38 -5.96 2.72
CA GLY A 527 -6.28 -5.88 4.17
C GLY A 527 -6.34 -4.48 4.77
N ALA A 528 -6.49 -3.43 3.97
CA ALA A 528 -6.68 -2.08 4.49
C ALA A 528 -7.99 -2.00 5.30
N LEU A 529 -7.88 -1.46 6.51
CA LEU A 529 -9.01 -1.19 7.38
C LEU A 529 -9.56 0.21 7.04
N ALA A 530 -10.74 0.25 6.45
CA ALA A 530 -11.44 1.51 6.18
C ALA A 530 -11.85 2.22 7.48
N GLY A 531 -12.13 3.52 7.38
CA GLY A 531 -12.57 4.35 8.48
C GLY A 531 -13.75 3.77 9.28
N GLY A 532 -14.71 3.13 8.62
CA GLY A 532 -15.77 2.38 9.28
C GLY A 532 -17.09 3.14 9.41
N PRO A 533 -18.10 2.56 10.07
CA PRO A 533 -19.45 3.11 10.08
C PRO A 533 -19.57 4.34 11.00
N ASP A 534 -20.65 5.10 10.80
CA ASP A 534 -21.08 6.16 11.70
C ASP A 534 -21.80 5.63 12.97
N ASP A 535 -22.22 6.54 13.86
CA ASP A 535 -22.89 6.21 15.12
C ASP A 535 -24.32 5.63 14.95
N ALA A 536 -24.79 5.55 13.71
CA ALA A 536 -26.09 5.01 13.33
C ALA A 536 -25.98 3.70 12.53
N ASP A 537 -24.82 3.05 12.52
CA ASP A 537 -24.54 1.82 11.77
C ASP A 537 -24.74 2.02 10.25
N ALA A 538 -24.33 3.18 9.72
CA ALA A 538 -24.39 3.50 8.30
C ALA A 538 -23.00 3.81 7.73
N HIS A 539 -22.78 3.45 6.47
CA HIS A 539 -21.49 3.61 5.79
C HIS A 539 -21.64 3.99 4.31
N SER A 540 -20.74 4.84 3.81
CA SER A 540 -20.60 5.18 2.39
C SER A 540 -19.34 4.54 1.79
N ASP A 541 -19.51 3.62 0.83
CA ASP A 541 -18.38 3.04 0.10
C ASP A 541 -18.06 3.83 -1.20
N SER A 542 -17.45 5.01 -1.01
CA SER A 542 -17.08 5.97 -2.05
C SER A 542 -15.62 6.39 -1.94
N THR A 543 -14.91 6.49 -3.07
CA THR A 543 -13.49 6.91 -3.10
C THR A 543 -13.31 8.32 -2.54
N ASN A 544 -14.24 9.25 -2.77
CA ASN A 544 -14.18 10.62 -2.22
C ASN A 544 -14.70 10.77 -0.78
N ASP A 545 -14.98 9.67 -0.08
CA ASP A 545 -15.33 9.72 1.35
C ASP A 545 -14.09 9.44 2.21
N TRP A 546 -13.26 10.46 2.39
CA TRP A 546 -12.05 10.44 3.24
C TRP A 546 -12.35 10.42 4.76
N ARG A 547 -13.61 10.17 5.18
CA ARG A 547 -13.95 9.97 6.59
C ARG A 547 -14.20 8.51 6.89
N GLU A 548 -15.08 7.90 6.11
CA GLU A 548 -15.54 6.53 6.31
C GLU A 548 -14.73 5.52 5.51
N ASN A 549 -14.17 5.95 4.37
CA ASN A 549 -13.40 5.12 3.46
C ASN A 549 -11.90 5.47 3.40
N GLU A 550 -11.42 6.40 4.23
CA GLU A 550 -9.98 6.59 4.44
C GLU A 550 -9.33 5.32 5.00
N VAL A 551 -8.07 5.12 4.64
CA VAL A 551 -7.24 3.99 5.08
C VAL A 551 -5.88 4.56 5.47
N THR A 552 -5.32 4.16 6.61
CA THR A 552 -4.03 4.68 7.10
C THR A 552 -3.21 3.60 7.80
N ILE A 553 -1.89 3.77 7.81
CA ILE A 553 -0.95 2.91 8.55
C ILE A 553 -1.34 2.78 10.03
N ASP A 554 -1.87 3.86 10.62
CA ASP A 554 -2.33 3.88 12.01
C ASP A 554 -3.67 3.13 12.21
N TYR A 555 -4.54 3.08 11.19
CA TYR A 555 -5.79 2.32 11.25
C TYR A 555 -5.52 0.82 11.33
N ASN A 556 -4.56 0.35 10.54
CA ASN A 556 -4.17 -1.04 10.53
C ASN A 556 -3.33 -1.44 11.76
N ALA A 557 -2.61 -0.51 12.39
CA ALA A 557 -1.60 -0.81 13.41
C ALA A 557 -2.12 -1.76 14.50
N ALA A 558 -3.07 -1.31 15.33
CA ALA A 558 -3.63 -2.16 16.38
C ALA A 558 -4.60 -3.24 15.86
N PHE A 559 -5.07 -3.12 14.62
CA PHE A 559 -5.89 -4.15 13.97
C PHE A 559 -5.07 -5.42 13.72
N VAL A 560 -3.79 -5.30 13.35
CA VAL A 560 -2.88 -6.45 13.23
C VAL A 560 -2.79 -7.23 14.55
N GLY A 561 -2.46 -6.55 15.65
CA GLY A 561 -2.42 -7.15 16.99
C GLY A 561 -3.75 -7.74 17.43
N ALA A 562 -4.86 -7.05 17.15
CA ALA A 562 -6.20 -7.55 17.43
C ALA A 562 -6.47 -8.86 16.67
N CYS A 563 -6.17 -8.95 15.37
CA CYS A 563 -6.31 -10.19 14.60
C CYS A 563 -5.47 -11.34 15.19
N ALA A 564 -4.20 -11.08 15.51
CA ALA A 564 -3.31 -12.08 16.10
C ALA A 564 -3.82 -12.56 17.48
N GLY A 565 -4.25 -11.63 18.33
CA GLY A 565 -4.83 -11.95 19.63
C GLY A 565 -6.18 -12.66 19.55
N MET A 566 -7.04 -12.31 18.58
CA MET A 566 -8.29 -13.03 18.30
C MET A 566 -8.01 -14.47 17.87
N TYR A 567 -7.06 -14.68 16.95
CA TYR A 567 -6.65 -16.02 16.57
C TYR A 567 -6.06 -16.80 17.75
N LYS A 568 -5.23 -16.16 18.57
CA LYS A 568 -4.66 -16.79 19.77
C LYS A 568 -5.75 -17.30 20.74
N MET A 569 -6.82 -16.51 20.91
CA MET A 569 -7.84 -16.77 21.93
C MET A 569 -9.03 -17.59 21.41
N PHE A 570 -9.41 -17.40 20.16
CA PHE A 570 -10.64 -17.95 19.56
C PHE A 570 -10.40 -18.67 18.23
N GLY A 571 -9.16 -18.72 17.73
CA GLY A 571 -8.82 -19.39 16.49
C GLY A 571 -9.16 -20.87 16.50
N THR A 572 -9.61 -21.38 15.35
CA THR A 572 -9.88 -22.80 15.14
C THR A 572 -8.93 -23.37 14.08
N PRO A 573 -8.77 -24.70 13.97
CA PRO A 573 -7.93 -25.31 12.93
C PRO A 573 -8.37 -25.00 11.50
N GLU A 574 -9.63 -24.63 11.29
CA GLU A 574 -10.18 -24.24 9.99
C GLU A 574 -9.84 -22.80 9.60
N MET A 575 -9.56 -21.93 10.58
CA MET A 575 -9.07 -20.57 10.32
C MET A 575 -7.63 -20.63 9.81
N ALA A 576 -7.43 -20.25 8.57
CA ALA A 576 -6.17 -20.44 7.86
C ALA A 576 -5.83 -19.23 6.99
N VAL A 577 -4.54 -19.05 6.76
CA VAL A 577 -4.05 -18.09 5.75
C VAL A 577 -4.44 -18.56 4.36
N THR A 578 -4.68 -17.61 3.46
CA THR A 578 -4.90 -17.86 2.04
C THR A 578 -3.59 -18.28 1.38
N GLU A 579 -3.59 -19.43 0.71
CA GLU A 579 -2.43 -19.92 -0.03
C GLU A 579 -2.21 -19.12 -1.32
N ASN A 580 -0.95 -18.99 -1.77
CA ASN A 580 -0.57 -18.26 -2.99
C ASN A 580 -1.11 -16.83 -3.05
N PHE A 581 -1.06 -16.15 -1.91
CA PHE A 581 -1.50 -14.77 -1.76
C PHE A 581 -0.28 -13.82 -1.84
N PRO A 582 -0.42 -12.61 -2.45
CA PRO A 582 -1.62 -12.05 -3.07
C PRO A 582 -1.82 -12.56 -4.50
N PRO A 583 -3.07 -12.65 -5.00
CA PRO A 583 -3.31 -12.98 -6.40
C PRO A 583 -2.86 -11.83 -7.31
N LEU A 584 -2.63 -12.13 -8.59
CA LEU A 584 -2.43 -11.10 -9.63
C LEU A 584 -3.75 -10.38 -9.94
N ASP A 585 -3.70 -9.10 -10.23
CA ASP A 585 -4.87 -8.24 -10.52
C ASP A 585 -5.48 -8.47 -11.93
N GLU A 586 -5.22 -9.61 -12.57
CA GLU A 586 -5.61 -9.90 -13.97
C GLU A 586 -7.12 -9.83 -14.22
N LYS A 587 -7.95 -10.05 -13.19
CA LYS A 587 -9.43 -10.07 -13.29
C LYS A 587 -10.11 -8.78 -12.80
N ARG A 588 -9.36 -7.71 -12.51
CA ARG A 588 -9.89 -6.47 -11.89
C ARG A 588 -9.61 -5.18 -12.68
N VAL A 589 -8.77 -5.20 -13.70
CA VAL A 589 -8.48 -3.94 -14.40
C VAL A 589 -9.61 -3.59 -15.38
N TYR A 590 -10.35 -2.52 -15.09
CA TYR A 590 -11.26 -1.89 -16.04
C TYR A 590 -10.49 -1.57 -17.33
N GLY A 591 -10.81 -2.28 -18.42
CA GLY A 591 -10.18 -2.10 -19.74
C GLY A 591 -8.73 -2.59 -19.87
N GLY A 592 -8.12 -3.19 -18.84
CA GLY A 592 -6.68 -3.52 -18.82
C GLY A 592 -6.34 -4.97 -18.48
N GLY A 593 -7.27 -5.90 -18.70
CA GLY A 593 -6.90 -7.31 -18.81
C GLY A 593 -6.01 -7.52 -20.03
N SER A 594 -4.97 -8.33 -19.88
CA SER A 594 -4.12 -8.87 -20.94
C SER A 594 -4.88 -9.67 -22.02
N GLU A 595 -6.22 -9.64 -22.02
CA GLU A 595 -7.09 -10.28 -23.00
C GLU A 595 -6.93 -9.74 -24.43
N GLY A 596 -6.16 -8.66 -24.63
CA GLY A 596 -5.82 -8.11 -25.96
C GLY A 596 -4.33 -8.02 -26.31
N GLY A 597 -3.42 -8.54 -25.46
CA GLY A 597 -1.97 -8.43 -25.70
C GLY A 597 -1.40 -7.02 -25.53
N GLY A 598 -0.44 -6.84 -24.62
CA GLY A 598 0.37 -5.61 -24.50
C GLY A 598 0.87 -5.29 -23.11
N SER A 599 1.79 -4.32 -23.02
CA SER A 599 2.46 -3.90 -21.77
C SER A 599 1.60 -2.91 -20.97
N GLY A 600 0.29 -3.14 -20.90
CA GLY A 600 -0.62 -2.42 -19.99
C GLY A 600 -1.00 -0.97 -20.36
N TYR A 601 -0.68 -0.43 -21.54
CA TYR A 601 -1.10 0.93 -21.94
C TYR A 601 -2.40 0.94 -22.74
N TRP A 602 -3.19 2.01 -22.61
CA TRP A 602 -4.34 2.27 -23.47
C TRP A 602 -4.66 3.77 -23.58
N VAL A 603 -5.56 4.09 -24.51
CA VAL A 603 -6.09 5.44 -24.71
C VAL A 603 -7.58 5.45 -24.41
N GLU A 604 -8.01 6.40 -23.58
CA GLU A 604 -9.42 6.77 -23.46
C GLU A 604 -9.67 7.99 -24.33
N ALA A 605 -10.64 7.92 -25.24
CA ALA A 605 -10.90 8.97 -26.22
C ALA A 605 -12.39 9.23 -26.46
N LEU A 606 -12.65 10.41 -27.01
CA LEU A 606 -13.95 10.89 -27.47
C LEU A 606 -13.77 11.66 -28.79
N GLY A 607 -14.66 11.41 -29.75
CA GLY A 607 -14.77 12.16 -31.00
C GLY A 607 -15.93 13.15 -31.02
N ILE A 608 -15.80 14.23 -31.80
CA ILE A 608 -16.94 15.04 -32.26
C ILE A 608 -16.83 15.28 -33.76
N ASP A 609 -17.87 14.90 -34.49
CA ASP A 609 -17.98 15.26 -35.90
C ASP A 609 -18.53 16.68 -36.09
N LYS A 610 -17.84 17.45 -36.90
CA LYS A 610 -18.18 18.82 -37.30
C LYS A 610 -18.34 18.89 -38.82
N PRO A 611 -19.44 18.36 -39.37
CA PRO A 611 -19.70 18.50 -40.80
C PRO A 611 -19.85 19.98 -41.18
N ASN A 612 -19.36 20.33 -42.37
CA ASN A 612 -19.54 21.67 -42.91
C ASN A 612 -21.04 21.98 -43.09
N LYS A 613 -21.46 23.16 -42.64
CA LYS A 613 -22.83 23.66 -42.74
C LYS A 613 -23.33 23.82 -44.18
N ASN A 614 -22.44 23.81 -45.17
CA ASN A 614 -22.77 23.96 -46.58
C ASN A 614 -23.20 22.66 -47.27
N GLY A 615 -23.05 21.50 -46.62
CA GLY A 615 -23.44 20.19 -47.18
C GLY A 615 -22.64 19.77 -48.41
N ASP A 616 -21.41 20.27 -48.55
CA ASP A 616 -20.49 20.02 -49.66
C ASP A 616 -19.64 18.75 -49.49
N GLY A 617 -19.83 18.04 -48.38
CA GLY A 617 -19.07 16.83 -48.03
C GLY A 617 -17.81 17.09 -47.23
N ALA A 618 -17.45 18.36 -47.00
CA ALA A 618 -16.35 18.74 -46.11
C ALA A 618 -16.77 18.67 -44.64
N GLY A 619 -15.80 18.50 -43.74
CA GLY A 619 -16.02 18.39 -42.31
C GLY A 619 -14.72 18.12 -41.56
N THR A 620 -14.79 18.13 -40.24
CA THR A 620 -13.69 17.70 -39.38
C THR A 620 -14.21 16.70 -38.34
N THR A 621 -13.31 15.87 -37.83
CA THR A 621 -13.50 15.10 -36.61
C THR A 621 -12.51 15.63 -35.59
N GLN A 622 -13.04 16.13 -34.48
CA GLN A 622 -12.23 16.56 -33.34
C GLN A 622 -12.04 15.37 -32.42
N ILE A 623 -10.84 15.20 -31.88
CA ILE A 623 -10.49 14.10 -30.98
C ILE A 623 -10.03 14.71 -29.65
N SER A 624 -10.53 14.18 -28.54
CA SER A 624 -10.05 14.40 -27.18
C SER A 624 -9.62 13.06 -26.61
N PHE A 625 -8.43 12.98 -26.02
CA PHE A 625 -7.98 11.74 -25.40
C PHE A 625 -7.12 11.95 -24.17
N LYS A 626 -7.03 10.89 -23.36
CA LYS A 626 -6.08 10.72 -22.25
C LYS A 626 -5.31 9.43 -22.43
N VAL A 627 -4.09 9.41 -21.92
CA VAL A 627 -3.24 8.23 -21.90
C VAL A 627 -3.31 7.57 -20.53
N LEU A 628 -3.56 6.27 -20.50
CA LEU A 628 -3.60 5.47 -19.28
C LEU A 628 -2.65 4.28 -19.36
N THR A 629 -2.23 3.79 -18.21
CA THR A 629 -1.34 2.63 -18.12
C THR A 629 -1.47 1.82 -16.82
N GLY A 630 -1.27 0.51 -16.98
CA GLY A 630 -1.12 -0.48 -15.93
C GLY A 630 0.27 -0.44 -15.27
N GLU A 631 1.27 0.11 -15.94
CA GLU A 631 2.67 0.05 -15.54
C GLU A 631 2.99 0.90 -14.31
N THR A 632 3.84 0.35 -13.43
CA THR A 632 4.34 1.04 -12.23
C THR A 632 5.46 2.03 -12.54
N SER A 633 6.12 1.88 -13.69
CA SER A 633 7.16 2.80 -14.17
C SER A 633 6.93 3.16 -15.62
N PRO A 634 5.96 4.05 -15.91
CA PRO A 634 5.63 4.38 -17.28
C PRO A 634 6.78 5.13 -17.99
N SER A 635 6.92 4.89 -19.29
CA SER A 635 7.89 5.60 -20.13
C SER A 635 7.63 7.11 -20.17
N LYS A 636 8.72 7.88 -20.06
CA LYS A 636 8.76 9.33 -20.32
C LYS A 636 8.75 9.68 -21.81
N LYS A 637 8.77 8.66 -22.68
CA LYS A 637 8.79 8.82 -24.13
C LYS A 637 7.63 8.05 -24.72
N THR A 638 6.48 8.72 -24.79
CA THR A 638 5.22 8.13 -25.25
C THR A 638 4.73 8.86 -26.49
N SER A 639 4.19 8.13 -27.47
CA SER A 639 3.45 8.70 -28.58
C SER A 639 2.11 8.01 -28.82
N VAL A 640 1.13 8.77 -29.30
CA VAL A 640 -0.22 8.29 -29.62
C VAL A 640 -0.50 8.52 -31.09
N ARG A 641 -1.03 7.50 -31.79
CA ARG A 641 -1.37 7.55 -33.21
C ARG A 641 -2.86 7.40 -33.45
N TYR A 642 -3.41 8.33 -34.22
CA TYR A 642 -4.75 8.25 -34.79
C TYR A 642 -4.66 8.00 -36.29
N TYR A 643 -5.22 6.87 -36.74
CA TYR A 643 -5.20 6.37 -38.11
C TYR A 643 -6.50 6.72 -38.84
N PHE A 644 -6.36 7.28 -40.04
CA PHE A 644 -7.46 7.73 -40.88
C PHE A 644 -7.26 7.31 -42.34
N ASN A 645 -8.35 7.21 -43.11
CA ASN A 645 -8.31 6.87 -44.52
C ASN A 645 -8.59 8.10 -45.38
N ILE A 646 -8.04 8.16 -46.59
CA ILE A 646 -8.22 9.29 -47.51
C ILE A 646 -8.85 8.89 -48.85
N SER A 647 -9.40 7.68 -48.95
CA SER A 647 -9.95 7.15 -50.22
C SER A 647 -11.11 7.98 -50.79
N GLU A 648 -11.79 8.75 -49.94
CA GLU A 648 -12.86 9.68 -50.30
C GLU A 648 -12.34 11.04 -50.78
N MET A 649 -11.10 11.41 -50.42
CA MET A 649 -10.52 12.72 -50.73
C MET A 649 -10.10 12.82 -52.21
N LYS A 650 -10.67 13.77 -52.94
CA LYS A 650 -10.42 13.94 -54.38
C LYS A 650 -9.02 14.44 -54.70
N ASN A 651 -8.43 15.20 -53.80
CA ASN A 651 -7.07 15.75 -53.92
C ASN A 651 -6.04 14.88 -53.17
N GLY A 652 -6.44 13.70 -52.68
CA GLY A 652 -5.59 12.87 -51.82
C GLY A 652 -5.15 13.62 -50.57
N ILE A 653 -3.98 13.27 -50.02
CA ILE A 653 -3.45 13.86 -48.79
C ILE A 653 -3.20 15.37 -48.90
N ASP A 654 -2.91 15.88 -50.10
CA ASP A 654 -2.73 17.33 -50.35
C ASP A 654 -4.03 18.13 -50.11
N GLY A 655 -5.19 17.44 -50.06
CA GLY A 655 -6.47 18.02 -49.67
C GLY A 655 -6.53 18.37 -48.18
N LEU A 656 -5.75 17.67 -47.33
CA LEU A 656 -5.64 17.92 -45.89
C LEU A 656 -4.53 18.95 -45.67
N LYS A 657 -4.88 20.17 -45.30
CA LYS A 657 -3.90 21.28 -45.24
C LYS A 657 -3.18 21.42 -43.92
N GLU A 658 -3.85 21.13 -42.81
CA GLU A 658 -3.28 21.29 -41.47
C GLU A 658 -4.05 20.41 -40.49
N VAL A 659 -3.31 19.71 -39.63
CA VAL A 659 -3.85 19.07 -38.42
C VAL A 659 -3.60 20.06 -37.30
N ARG A 660 -4.66 20.45 -36.59
CA ARG A 660 -4.58 21.56 -35.64
C ARG A 660 -4.73 21.04 -34.22
N GLU A 661 -3.74 21.31 -33.39
CA GLU A 661 -3.90 21.20 -31.94
C GLU A 661 -4.98 22.17 -31.47
N LEU A 662 -5.96 21.64 -30.74
CA LEU A 662 -7.04 22.40 -30.16
C LEU A 662 -6.74 22.77 -28.71
N TYR A 663 -6.15 21.82 -27.96
CA TYR A 663 -5.82 22.00 -26.55
C TYR A 663 -4.79 20.96 -26.09
N ASP A 664 -3.73 21.43 -25.45
CA ASP A 664 -2.80 20.61 -24.68
C ASP A 664 -2.84 21.03 -23.21
N GLN A 665 -3.49 20.20 -22.39
CA GLN A 665 -3.56 20.44 -20.95
C GLN A 665 -2.21 20.22 -20.27
N SER A 666 -1.42 19.25 -20.73
CA SER A 666 -0.10 18.96 -20.17
C SER A 666 0.86 20.15 -20.36
N SER A 667 0.90 20.75 -21.55
CA SER A 667 1.74 21.93 -21.81
C SER A 667 1.26 23.15 -21.00
N THR A 668 -0.06 23.31 -20.85
CA THR A 668 -0.65 24.41 -20.07
C THR A 668 -0.33 24.34 -18.58
N GLU A 669 -0.35 23.15 -17.99
CA GLU A 669 -0.23 22.96 -16.53
C GLU A 669 1.17 22.55 -16.08
N ALA A 670 1.96 21.92 -16.96
CA ALA A 670 3.26 21.32 -16.66
C ALA A 670 4.29 21.55 -17.79
N GLY A 671 4.10 22.54 -18.68
CA GLY A 671 5.03 22.82 -19.77
C GLY A 671 6.46 23.14 -19.31
N ASP A 672 6.63 23.76 -18.14
CA ASP A 672 7.94 24.02 -17.52
C ASP A 672 8.68 22.72 -17.13
N GLU A 673 7.96 21.60 -17.00
CA GLU A 673 8.49 20.26 -16.72
C GLU A 673 8.72 19.44 -18.01
N GLY A 674 8.57 20.05 -19.19
CA GLY A 674 8.72 19.39 -20.48
C GLY A 674 7.48 18.61 -20.94
N ALA A 675 6.31 18.89 -20.36
CA ALA A 675 5.05 18.22 -20.67
C ALA A 675 4.37 18.72 -21.96
N ASP A 676 5.14 18.97 -23.03
CA ASP A 676 4.63 19.49 -24.31
C ASP A 676 4.30 18.34 -25.27
N GLY A 677 3.02 18.20 -25.61
CA GLY A 677 2.53 17.21 -26.57
C GLY A 677 2.67 17.73 -27.98
N VAL A 678 3.62 17.20 -28.75
CA VAL A 678 3.89 17.68 -30.11
C VAL A 678 3.13 16.84 -31.13
N ILE A 679 2.11 17.42 -31.77
CA ILE A 679 1.44 16.80 -32.91
C ILE A 679 2.26 16.92 -34.20
N SER A 680 2.32 15.83 -34.95
CA SER A 680 3.07 15.71 -36.19
C SER A 680 2.34 14.83 -37.22
N GLY A 681 2.78 14.93 -38.47
CA GLY A 681 2.16 14.24 -39.60
C GLY A 681 1.36 15.18 -40.50
N PRO A 682 0.47 14.64 -41.35
CA PRO A 682 0.13 13.23 -41.46
C PRO A 682 1.24 12.38 -42.10
N PHE A 683 1.43 11.17 -41.59
CA PHE A 683 2.37 10.18 -42.10
C PHE A 683 1.63 9.08 -42.83
N LYS A 684 2.19 8.54 -43.92
CA LYS A 684 1.58 7.44 -44.66
C LYS A 684 1.79 6.11 -43.91
N TYR A 685 0.73 5.32 -43.77
CA TYR A 685 0.81 3.96 -43.24
C TYR A 685 0.90 2.95 -44.40
N ASP A 686 2.12 2.57 -44.79
CA ASP A 686 2.35 1.84 -46.04
C ASP A 686 1.77 0.41 -46.10
N LYS A 687 1.32 -0.15 -44.96
CA LYS A 687 0.78 -1.52 -44.91
C LYS A 687 -0.68 -1.62 -45.37
N VAL A 688 -1.44 -0.51 -45.35
CA VAL A 688 -2.86 -0.46 -45.75
C VAL A 688 -3.07 0.65 -46.79
N PRO A 689 -3.75 0.38 -47.92
CA PRO A 689 -3.99 1.39 -48.96
C PRO A 689 -4.73 2.63 -48.43
N ASP A 690 -4.29 3.80 -48.89
CA ASP A 690 -4.92 5.10 -48.60
C ASP A 690 -5.02 5.45 -47.10
N THR A 691 -4.28 4.75 -46.23
CA THR A 691 -4.26 5.01 -44.78
C THR A 691 -3.10 5.90 -44.38
N TYR A 692 -3.38 6.87 -43.52
CA TYR A 692 -2.43 7.81 -42.93
C TYR A 692 -2.64 7.86 -41.41
N TYR A 693 -1.73 8.50 -40.69
CA TYR A 693 -1.88 8.76 -39.27
C TYR A 693 -1.28 10.09 -38.86
N VAL A 694 -1.80 10.65 -37.77
CA VAL A 694 -1.17 11.73 -37.01
C VAL A 694 -0.55 11.14 -35.76
N GLU A 695 0.54 11.75 -35.28
CA GLU A 695 1.24 11.29 -34.09
C GLU A 695 1.44 12.45 -33.12
N VAL A 696 0.96 12.28 -31.88
CA VAL A 696 1.22 13.19 -30.75
C VAL A 696 2.31 12.58 -29.88
N THR A 697 3.38 13.30 -29.60
CA THR A 697 4.54 12.78 -28.84
C THR A 697 4.84 13.62 -27.61
N TRP A 698 5.13 12.95 -26.49
CA TRP A 698 5.74 13.54 -25.30
C TRP A 698 7.14 12.95 -25.11
N ASP A 699 8.15 13.81 -25.03
CA ASP A 699 9.56 13.42 -24.81
C ASP A 699 10.08 14.07 -23.53
N GLY A 700 10.18 13.26 -22.47
CA GLY A 700 10.66 13.70 -21.15
C GLY A 700 9.57 13.79 -20.07
N TYR A 701 8.30 13.54 -20.40
CA TYR A 701 7.18 13.62 -19.48
C TYR A 701 6.38 12.32 -19.42
N VAL A 702 5.99 11.90 -18.22
CA VAL A 702 5.10 10.75 -18.02
C VAL A 702 3.65 11.20 -18.25
N ILE A 703 3.19 11.15 -19.50
CA ILE A 703 1.80 11.53 -19.84
C ILE A 703 0.77 10.50 -19.34
N ALA A 704 1.16 9.23 -19.25
CA ALA A 704 0.26 8.15 -18.84
C ALA A 704 -0.17 8.32 -17.38
N ASN A 705 -1.48 8.17 -17.12
CA ASN A 705 -2.12 8.39 -15.82
C ASN A 705 -1.98 9.82 -15.25
N SER A 706 -1.49 10.79 -16.02
CA SER A 706 -1.37 12.19 -15.58
C SER A 706 -2.72 12.94 -15.50
N GLY A 707 -3.77 12.34 -16.08
CA GLY A 707 -5.10 12.90 -16.22
C GLY A 707 -5.23 14.05 -17.21
N LYS A 708 -4.14 14.45 -17.86
CA LYS A 708 -4.10 15.56 -18.81
C LYS A 708 -4.72 15.16 -20.15
N LYS A 709 -5.61 16.01 -20.67
CA LYS A 709 -6.23 15.84 -21.99
C LYS A 709 -5.35 16.43 -23.09
N TYR A 710 -5.32 15.75 -24.23
CA TYR A 710 -4.82 16.29 -25.48
C TYR A 710 -5.94 16.29 -26.53
N GLN A 711 -6.06 17.38 -27.29
CA GLN A 711 -7.12 17.58 -28.25
C GLN A 711 -6.59 18.08 -29.59
N PHE A 712 -7.07 17.49 -30.68
CA PHE A 712 -6.75 17.96 -32.03
C PHE A 712 -7.96 17.85 -32.97
N ASP A 713 -7.82 18.52 -34.10
CA ASP A 713 -8.78 18.61 -35.20
C ASP A 713 -8.16 17.96 -36.43
N LEU A 714 -8.89 17.00 -37.01
CA LEU A 714 -8.54 16.30 -38.23
C LEU A 714 -9.64 16.47 -39.29
N GLY A 715 -9.25 16.73 -40.52
CA GLY A 715 -10.14 16.99 -41.64
C GLY A 715 -10.08 18.45 -42.09
N MET A 716 -11.11 18.90 -42.81
CA MET A 716 -11.17 20.25 -43.37
C MET A 716 -12.58 20.84 -43.30
N TYR A 717 -12.76 21.98 -42.63
CA TYR A 717 -14.05 22.68 -42.59
C TYR A 717 -14.57 23.10 -43.97
N TYR A 718 -13.68 23.29 -44.95
CA TYR A 718 -14.01 23.66 -46.32
C TYR A 718 -13.02 22.99 -47.28
N GLY A 719 -13.50 22.54 -48.44
CA GLY A 719 -12.63 22.01 -49.49
C GLY A 719 -13.04 20.61 -49.95
N ASP A 720 -12.20 19.63 -49.64
CA ASP A 720 -12.40 18.23 -50.04
C ASP A 720 -13.42 17.51 -49.16
N PHE A 721 -13.74 16.27 -49.55
CA PHE A 721 -14.63 15.39 -48.79
C PHE A 721 -13.93 14.87 -47.54
N TRP A 722 -14.67 14.74 -46.44
CA TRP A 722 -14.23 14.14 -45.18
C TRP A 722 -15.26 13.09 -44.75
N ASP A 723 -14.83 11.83 -44.65
CA ASP A 723 -15.67 10.73 -44.17
C ASP A 723 -14.94 9.96 -43.07
N PRO A 724 -15.17 10.30 -41.78
CA PRO A 724 -14.46 9.62 -40.70
C PRO A 724 -14.92 8.18 -40.50
N THR A 725 -16.01 7.75 -41.15
CA THR A 725 -16.56 6.41 -40.92
C THR A 725 -15.73 5.28 -41.54
N ASN A 726 -14.75 5.63 -42.38
CA ASN A 726 -13.75 4.70 -42.93
C ASN A 726 -12.39 4.78 -42.22
N ASP A 727 -12.25 5.62 -41.20
CA ASP A 727 -11.04 5.75 -40.39
C ASP A 727 -10.91 4.57 -39.44
N TRP A 728 -9.72 3.97 -39.39
CA TRP A 728 -9.45 2.87 -38.46
C TRP A 728 -9.64 3.31 -37.01
N SER A 729 -9.08 4.46 -36.62
CA SER A 729 -9.19 4.95 -35.24
C SER A 729 -10.56 5.52 -34.88
N TYR A 730 -11.48 5.68 -35.84
CA TYR A 730 -12.87 6.05 -35.57
C TYR A 730 -13.73 4.83 -35.20
N GLU A 731 -13.30 3.61 -35.57
CA GLU A 731 -14.03 2.40 -35.22
C GLU A 731 -14.06 2.19 -33.70
N GLY A 732 -15.27 2.15 -33.13
CA GLY A 732 -15.48 2.03 -31.68
C GLY A 732 -15.28 3.33 -30.89
N LEU A 733 -14.89 4.43 -31.54
CA LEU A 733 -14.73 5.72 -30.88
C LEU A 733 -16.10 6.27 -30.44
N LYS A 734 -16.23 6.62 -29.17
CA LYS A 734 -17.42 7.30 -28.67
C LYS A 734 -17.55 8.68 -29.32
N ILE A 735 -18.72 9.00 -29.87
CA ILE A 735 -19.01 10.30 -30.47
C ILE A 735 -19.93 11.12 -29.55
N GLY A 736 -19.40 12.22 -29.03
CA GLY A 736 -20.07 13.10 -28.08
C GLY A 736 -20.53 14.44 -28.67
N ASP A 737 -20.87 15.36 -27.78
CA ASP A 737 -21.19 16.75 -28.10
C ASP A 737 -20.13 17.74 -27.60
N SER A 738 -20.29 19.03 -27.92
CA SER A 738 -19.31 20.06 -27.58
C SER A 738 -19.11 20.30 -26.08
N GLY A 739 -20.07 19.94 -25.23
CA GLY A 739 -19.94 20.02 -23.77
C GLY A 739 -18.99 18.97 -23.21
N ASP A 740 -18.96 17.79 -23.83
CA ASP A 740 -18.19 16.64 -23.39
C ASP A 740 -16.66 16.90 -23.47
N PHE A 741 -16.20 17.64 -24.47
CA PHE A 741 -14.78 17.98 -24.65
C PHE A 741 -14.17 18.78 -23.49
N PHE A 742 -14.98 19.47 -22.70
CA PHE A 742 -14.53 20.29 -21.56
C PHE A 742 -15.11 19.80 -20.22
N ALA A 743 -15.75 18.62 -20.20
CA ALA A 743 -16.25 18.02 -18.98
C ALA A 743 -15.07 17.61 -18.07
N VAL A 744 -15.18 18.00 -16.80
CA VAL A 744 -14.18 17.77 -15.74
C VAL A 744 -14.67 16.74 -14.73
N ASP A 745 -15.97 16.74 -14.40
CA ASP A 745 -16.54 15.99 -13.28
C ASP A 745 -17.00 14.55 -13.63
N ASP A 746 -16.97 14.19 -14.92
CA ASP A 746 -17.30 12.86 -15.45
C ASP A 746 -16.59 12.73 -16.80
N PRO A 747 -15.32 12.25 -16.86
CA PRO A 747 -14.57 12.21 -18.10
C PRO A 747 -15.30 11.33 -19.11
N PRO A 748 -15.85 11.90 -20.19
CA PRO A 748 -16.71 11.16 -21.11
C PRO A 748 -15.90 10.26 -22.05
N GLU A 749 -14.57 10.37 -22.03
CA GLU A 749 -13.65 9.55 -22.80
C GLU A 749 -13.78 8.06 -22.42
N GLU A 750 -13.91 7.19 -23.42
CA GLU A 750 -13.99 5.74 -23.23
C GLU A 750 -12.79 5.07 -23.91
N LYS A 751 -12.43 3.85 -23.49
CA LYS A 751 -11.32 3.11 -24.07
C LYS A 751 -11.52 2.96 -25.60
N ALA A 752 -10.49 3.33 -26.37
CA ALA A 752 -10.50 3.27 -27.82
C ALA A 752 -9.36 2.36 -28.33
N ASP A 753 -9.66 1.09 -28.56
CA ASP A 753 -8.65 0.07 -28.92
C ASP A 753 -7.98 0.31 -30.28
N HIS A 754 -8.58 1.12 -31.17
CA HIS A 754 -8.01 1.46 -32.48
C HIS A 754 -7.18 2.76 -32.48
N ILE A 755 -6.95 3.37 -31.31
CA ILE A 755 -5.97 4.45 -31.13
C ILE A 755 -4.73 3.84 -30.48
N CYS A 756 -3.63 3.82 -31.22
CA CYS A 756 -2.42 3.12 -30.78
C CYS A 756 -1.53 4.01 -29.92
N ILE A 757 -0.87 3.40 -28.95
CA ILE A 757 0.11 4.03 -28.08
C ILE A 757 1.45 3.31 -28.18
N TYR A 758 2.53 4.09 -28.23
CA TYR A 758 3.89 3.64 -28.32
C TYR A 758 4.69 4.18 -27.14
N ALA A 759 5.47 3.32 -26.50
CA ALA A 759 6.46 3.70 -25.49
C ALA A 759 7.85 3.39 -26.06
N ASP A 760 8.75 4.37 -26.02
CA ASP A 760 10.11 4.25 -26.56
C ASP A 760 10.14 3.80 -28.04
N GLY A 761 9.09 4.13 -28.78
CA GLY A 761 8.92 3.76 -30.20
C GLY A 761 8.39 2.34 -30.44
N VAL A 762 8.05 1.58 -29.39
CA VAL A 762 7.47 0.24 -29.46
C VAL A 762 5.97 0.33 -29.21
N LEU A 763 5.15 -0.38 -30.01
CA LEU A 763 3.71 -0.47 -29.80
C LEU A 763 3.43 -1.16 -28.45
N VAL A 764 2.73 -0.48 -27.55
CA VAL A 764 2.44 -0.94 -26.18
C VAL A 764 0.95 -1.02 -25.85
N GLY A 765 0.09 -0.47 -26.71
CA GLY A 765 -1.36 -0.53 -26.58
C GLY A 765 -2.08 -0.17 -27.89
N GLY A 766 -3.28 -0.71 -28.05
CA GLY A 766 -4.12 -0.54 -29.24
C GLY A 766 -3.71 -1.45 -30.41
N ILE A 767 -4.55 -1.48 -31.45
CA ILE A 767 -4.40 -2.36 -32.62
C ILE A 767 -4.11 -1.49 -33.85
N GLU A 768 -3.01 -1.76 -34.57
CA GLU A 768 -2.69 -1.05 -35.81
C GLU A 768 -3.65 -1.46 -36.96
N PRO A 769 -3.80 -0.65 -38.03
CA PRO A 769 -4.73 -0.96 -39.14
C PRO A 769 -4.48 -2.28 -39.90
N ASP A 770 -3.30 -2.89 -39.76
CA ASP A 770 -2.98 -4.20 -40.34
C ASP A 770 -3.25 -5.37 -39.38
N GLY A 771 -3.84 -5.10 -38.21
CA GLY A 771 -4.07 -6.06 -37.14
C GLY A 771 -2.86 -6.34 -36.25
N THR A 772 -1.80 -5.52 -36.34
CA THR A 772 -0.66 -5.66 -35.41
C THR A 772 -1.10 -5.26 -34.01
N GLU A 773 -0.95 -6.18 -33.06
CA GLU A 773 -1.17 -5.97 -31.63
C GLU A 773 0.19 -5.85 -30.90
N PRO A 774 0.22 -5.23 -29.71
CA PRO A 774 1.41 -5.17 -28.89
C PRO A 774 1.91 -6.57 -28.52
N ALA A 775 3.22 -6.74 -28.40
CA ALA A 775 3.78 -8.01 -27.95
C ALA A 775 3.32 -8.33 -26.52
N PRO A 776 3.03 -9.61 -26.18
CA PRO A 776 2.79 -10.00 -24.80
C PRO A 776 3.98 -9.61 -23.93
N LYS A 777 3.72 -9.06 -22.74
CA LYS A 777 4.76 -8.77 -21.77
C LYS A 777 5.38 -10.10 -21.32
N GLU A 778 6.70 -10.24 -21.42
CA GLU A 778 7.39 -11.32 -20.73
C GLU A 778 7.29 -11.02 -19.22
N ASP A 779 6.39 -11.71 -18.52
CA ASP A 779 6.33 -11.61 -17.07
C ASP A 779 7.65 -12.09 -16.49
N LYS A 780 8.38 -11.16 -15.85
CA LYS A 780 9.41 -11.53 -14.87
C LYS A 780 8.67 -12.20 -13.72
N THR A 781 8.44 -13.50 -13.83
CA THR A 781 7.92 -14.30 -12.73
C THR A 781 9.01 -14.36 -11.67
N THR A 782 8.97 -13.44 -10.71
CA THR A 782 9.71 -13.55 -9.47
C THR A 782 9.15 -14.78 -8.76
N THR A 783 9.79 -15.92 -8.98
CA THR A 783 9.37 -17.18 -8.37
C THR A 783 9.74 -17.09 -6.89
N THR A 784 8.81 -16.62 -6.05
CA THR A 784 8.91 -16.73 -4.61
C THR A 784 8.91 -18.21 -4.28
N THR A 785 10.10 -18.78 -4.15
CA THR A 785 10.28 -20.19 -3.82
C THR A 785 9.90 -20.34 -2.36
N THR A 786 8.68 -20.81 -2.10
CA THR A 786 8.27 -21.29 -0.79
C THR A 786 9.20 -22.43 -0.40
N ALA A 787 10.02 -22.19 0.62
CA ALA A 787 10.89 -23.21 1.20
C ALA A 787 10.03 -24.36 1.77
N PRO A 788 10.32 -25.64 1.45
CA PRO A 788 9.64 -26.74 2.11
C PRO A 788 10.09 -26.83 3.58
N LYS A 789 9.08 -26.79 4.45
CA LYS A 789 9.08 -27.03 5.89
C LYS A 789 10.06 -28.13 6.33
N THR A 790 11.16 -27.72 6.97
CA THR A 790 12.09 -28.61 7.69
C THR A 790 11.39 -29.20 8.92
N THR A 791 11.18 -30.52 8.94
CA THR A 791 10.85 -31.25 10.17
C THR A 791 12.16 -31.55 10.89
N THR A 792 12.45 -30.81 11.96
CA THR A 792 13.62 -31.06 12.81
C THR A 792 13.38 -32.30 13.68
N THR A 793 14.20 -33.34 13.51
CA THR A 793 14.51 -34.26 14.60
C THR A 793 15.97 -34.05 15.00
N THR A 794 16.16 -33.72 16.26
CA THR A 794 17.38 -33.48 17.04
C THR A 794 18.52 -34.47 16.72
N THR A 795 19.78 -34.03 16.59
CA THR A 795 20.84 -34.09 17.64
C THR A 795 22.25 -33.75 17.11
N THR A 796 22.98 -32.96 17.90
CA THR A 796 24.45 -32.87 18.12
C THR A 796 25.34 -32.05 17.18
N THR A 797 25.92 -31.03 17.80
CA THR A 797 27.05 -30.15 17.47
C THR A 797 28.31 -30.86 16.96
N LYS A 798 28.96 -30.36 15.89
CA LYS A 798 30.42 -30.03 15.87
C LYS A 798 30.92 -29.36 14.56
N VAL A 799 31.49 -28.15 14.73
CA VAL A 799 32.69 -27.54 14.11
C VAL A 799 32.92 -27.71 12.59
N THR A 800 32.76 -26.59 11.88
CA THR A 800 33.22 -26.33 10.50
C THR A 800 34.75 -26.33 10.42
N THR A 801 35.31 -27.12 9.49
CA THR A 801 36.70 -26.97 9.02
C THR A 801 36.66 -26.80 7.50
N THR A 802 37.06 -25.61 7.02
CA THR A 802 37.16 -25.27 5.60
C THR A 802 38.25 -26.11 4.93
N THR A 803 37.91 -26.88 3.90
CA THR A 803 38.88 -27.57 3.04
C THR A 803 38.69 -27.15 1.59
N THR A 804 39.75 -26.61 0.99
CA THR A 804 39.84 -26.24 -0.42
C THR A 804 39.89 -27.51 -1.29
N VAL A 805 38.94 -27.69 -2.22
CA VAL A 805 38.95 -28.83 -3.15
C VAL A 805 39.71 -28.46 -4.43
N THR A 806 40.67 -29.30 -4.77
CA THR A 806 41.48 -29.26 -5.99
C THR A 806 40.83 -30.20 -7.02
N ALA A 807 40.69 -29.77 -8.28
CA ALA A 807 40.11 -30.56 -9.36
C ALA A 807 40.94 -31.84 -9.64
N THR A 808 40.31 -33.02 -9.56
CA THR A 808 40.92 -34.33 -9.85
C THR A 808 40.56 -34.79 -11.27
N ALA A 809 41.50 -35.44 -11.96
CA ALA A 809 41.29 -36.00 -13.31
C ALA A 809 40.38 -37.25 -13.29
N PRO A 810 39.62 -37.54 -14.37
CA PRO A 810 38.64 -38.64 -14.41
C PRO A 810 39.26 -40.05 -14.31
N ASP A 811 38.64 -40.94 -13.53
CA ASP A 811 39.09 -42.32 -13.21
C ASP A 811 38.77 -43.36 -14.33
N GLY A 812 38.13 -42.94 -15.41
CA GLY A 812 38.00 -43.77 -16.63
C GLY A 812 37.03 -44.96 -16.53
N LYS A 813 36.33 -45.15 -15.41
CA LYS A 813 35.22 -46.10 -15.26
C LYS A 813 33.89 -45.35 -15.29
N VAL A 814 33.17 -45.44 -16.41
CA VAL A 814 31.85 -44.80 -16.57
C VAL A 814 30.78 -45.62 -15.86
N VAL A 815 30.08 -45.02 -14.92
CA VAL A 815 28.86 -45.56 -14.28
C VAL A 815 27.67 -44.80 -14.87
N ARG A 816 26.99 -45.42 -15.84
CA ARG A 816 25.91 -44.74 -16.58
C ARG A 816 24.77 -44.34 -15.65
N GLY A 817 24.46 -43.06 -15.62
CA GLY A 817 23.41 -42.42 -14.83
C GLY A 817 23.86 -41.79 -13.52
N ASP A 818 25.10 -42.00 -13.07
CA ASP A 818 25.65 -41.48 -11.79
C ASP A 818 26.38 -40.15 -12.03
N ALA A 819 25.62 -39.10 -12.28
CA ALA A 819 26.13 -37.77 -12.66
C ALA A 819 26.80 -37.05 -11.48
N ASN A 820 26.44 -37.36 -10.23
CA ASN A 820 27.06 -36.76 -9.05
C ASN A 820 28.30 -37.54 -8.55
N CYS A 821 28.60 -38.70 -9.15
CA CYS A 821 29.73 -39.59 -8.84
C CYS A 821 29.68 -40.20 -7.42
N ASP A 822 28.50 -40.42 -6.85
CA ASP A 822 28.32 -41.02 -5.54
C ASP A 822 28.17 -42.56 -5.56
N SER A 823 28.25 -43.17 -6.75
CA SER A 823 28.08 -44.60 -7.04
C SER A 823 26.64 -45.12 -6.98
N ASN A 824 25.65 -44.25 -6.83
CA ASN A 824 24.23 -44.58 -6.96
C ASN A 824 23.64 -43.85 -8.18
N VAL A 825 22.61 -44.46 -8.77
CA VAL A 825 21.81 -43.79 -9.81
C VAL A 825 20.47 -43.48 -9.18
N GLU A 826 20.19 -42.20 -8.98
CA GLU A 826 19.00 -41.69 -8.31
C GLU A 826 18.52 -40.35 -8.88
N LEU A 827 17.46 -39.80 -8.30
CA LEU A 827 16.86 -38.56 -8.83
C LEU A 827 17.84 -37.38 -8.75
N ALA A 828 18.77 -37.41 -7.80
CA ALA A 828 19.81 -36.38 -7.65
C ALA A 828 20.68 -36.26 -8.90
N ASP A 829 20.95 -37.35 -9.61
CA ASP A 829 21.74 -37.34 -10.84
C ASP A 829 21.03 -36.62 -11.98
N ALA A 830 19.75 -36.94 -12.19
CA ALA A 830 18.92 -36.28 -13.18
C ALA A 830 18.78 -34.77 -12.87
N ILE A 831 18.65 -34.42 -11.59
CA ILE A 831 18.59 -33.02 -11.14
C ILE A 831 19.91 -32.31 -11.42
N LEU A 832 21.06 -32.93 -11.10
CA LEU A 832 22.37 -32.32 -11.34
C LEU A 832 22.63 -32.12 -12.84
N VAL A 833 22.21 -33.06 -13.70
CA VAL A 833 22.24 -32.88 -15.16
C VAL A 833 21.43 -31.64 -15.56
N MET A 834 20.17 -31.53 -15.13
CA MET A 834 19.31 -30.38 -15.46
C MET A 834 19.88 -29.06 -14.92
N GLN A 835 20.39 -29.05 -13.69
CA GLN A 835 21.01 -27.88 -13.06
C GLN A 835 22.29 -27.45 -13.78
N SER A 836 23.11 -28.41 -14.21
CA SER A 836 24.35 -28.13 -14.96
C SER A 836 24.09 -27.51 -16.32
N ILE A 837 22.97 -27.87 -16.98
CA ILE A 837 22.55 -27.30 -18.26
C ILE A 837 21.92 -25.91 -18.07
N ALA A 838 21.05 -25.76 -17.07
CA ALA A 838 20.34 -24.51 -16.80
C ALA A 838 21.24 -23.42 -16.18
N SER A 839 22.30 -23.81 -15.49
CA SER A 839 23.20 -22.88 -14.77
C SER A 839 24.64 -23.41 -14.73
N PRO A 840 25.33 -23.47 -15.87
CA PRO A 840 26.65 -24.10 -16.00
C PRO A 840 27.74 -23.43 -15.15
N ASN A 841 27.65 -22.12 -14.92
CA ASN A 841 28.60 -21.38 -14.08
C ASN A 841 28.54 -21.77 -12.60
N LYS A 842 27.41 -22.37 -12.15
CA LYS A 842 27.20 -22.79 -10.77
C LYS A 842 27.31 -24.31 -10.63
N TYR A 843 26.67 -25.07 -11.50
CA TYR A 843 26.55 -26.53 -11.38
C TYR A 843 27.23 -27.31 -12.51
N GLY A 844 27.75 -26.65 -13.55
CA GLY A 844 28.54 -27.31 -14.60
C GLY A 844 29.96 -27.64 -14.15
N VAL A 845 30.75 -28.22 -15.06
CA VAL A 845 32.15 -28.58 -14.77
C VAL A 845 32.98 -27.34 -14.42
N GLY A 846 33.45 -27.28 -13.18
CA GLY A 846 34.19 -26.12 -12.64
C GLY A 846 33.29 -24.98 -12.13
N GLY A 847 32.00 -25.26 -11.90
CA GLY A 847 31.06 -24.31 -11.35
C GLY A 847 31.35 -23.92 -9.89
N SER A 848 30.72 -22.84 -9.43
CA SER A 848 30.94 -22.30 -8.08
C SER A 848 30.32 -23.12 -6.94
N PHE A 849 29.46 -24.09 -7.23
CA PHE A 849 28.85 -24.96 -6.22
C PHE A 849 29.80 -26.08 -5.79
N GLU A 850 29.84 -26.38 -4.48
CA GLU A 850 30.78 -27.35 -3.88
C GLU A 850 30.68 -28.75 -4.49
N ASN A 851 29.47 -29.14 -4.92
CA ASN A 851 29.19 -30.40 -5.61
C ASN A 851 28.71 -30.18 -7.05
N CYS A 852 29.28 -29.18 -7.74
CA CYS A 852 29.04 -29.01 -9.16
C CYS A 852 29.47 -30.26 -9.94
N LEU A 853 28.88 -30.43 -11.13
CA LEU A 853 29.15 -31.55 -12.01
C LEU A 853 30.68 -31.70 -12.22
N THR A 854 31.20 -32.90 -12.02
CA THR A 854 32.62 -33.19 -12.31
C THR A 854 32.79 -33.63 -13.76
N GLU A 855 34.02 -33.65 -14.28
CA GLU A 855 34.25 -34.19 -15.64
C GLU A 855 33.87 -35.68 -15.73
N GLN A 856 34.02 -36.44 -14.64
CA GLN A 856 33.55 -37.82 -14.57
C GLN A 856 32.01 -37.89 -14.51
N GLY A 857 31.39 -36.99 -13.75
CA GLY A 857 29.92 -36.88 -13.66
C GLY A 857 29.29 -36.53 -15.00
N ARG A 858 29.95 -35.66 -15.78
CA ARG A 858 29.55 -35.33 -17.15
C ARG A 858 29.55 -36.55 -18.06
N LEU A 859 30.54 -37.44 -17.93
CA LEU A 859 30.62 -38.69 -18.71
C LEU A 859 29.63 -39.76 -18.23
N ASN A 860 29.34 -39.80 -16.93
CA ASN A 860 28.39 -40.72 -16.34
C ASN A 860 26.94 -40.35 -16.67
N GLY A 861 26.62 -39.06 -16.66
CA GLY A 861 25.29 -38.53 -16.93
C GLY A 861 24.90 -38.55 -18.42
N ASP A 862 25.86 -38.67 -19.34
CA ASP A 862 25.63 -38.74 -20.79
C ASP A 862 25.19 -40.17 -21.19
N VAL A 863 23.86 -40.37 -21.21
CA VAL A 863 23.18 -41.67 -21.32
C VAL A 863 22.10 -41.72 -22.42
N ASP A 864 21.76 -40.59 -23.03
CA ASP A 864 20.77 -40.51 -24.11
C ASP A 864 21.30 -41.04 -25.46
N GLY A 865 22.62 -41.21 -25.57
CA GLY A 865 23.30 -41.74 -26.75
C GLY A 865 23.68 -40.70 -27.79
N GLU A 866 23.37 -39.43 -27.54
CA GLU A 866 23.96 -38.29 -28.22
C GLU A 866 25.30 -37.93 -27.56
N GLN A 867 26.03 -36.95 -28.09
CA GLN A 867 27.34 -36.57 -27.54
C GLN A 867 27.19 -35.33 -26.67
N GLY A 868 27.42 -35.46 -25.37
CA GLY A 868 27.33 -34.38 -24.39
C GLY A 868 26.00 -34.36 -23.63
N LEU A 869 25.96 -33.66 -22.49
CA LEU A 869 24.77 -33.60 -21.64
C LEU A 869 23.65 -32.77 -22.26
N THR A 870 22.46 -33.34 -22.35
CA THR A 870 21.21 -32.73 -22.77
C THR A 870 20.10 -32.94 -21.73
N GLY A 871 18.95 -32.28 -21.92
CA GLY A 871 17.78 -32.54 -21.09
C GLY A 871 17.25 -33.98 -21.22
N ASN A 872 17.54 -34.68 -22.33
CA ASN A 872 17.11 -36.06 -22.54
C ASN A 872 17.89 -37.05 -21.66
N ASP A 873 19.12 -36.74 -21.28
CA ASP A 873 19.88 -37.56 -20.32
C ASP A 873 19.20 -37.65 -18.96
N ALA A 874 18.74 -36.51 -18.45
CA ALA A 874 17.97 -36.47 -17.20
C ALA A 874 16.66 -37.26 -17.31
N LEU A 875 15.98 -37.17 -18.46
CA LEU A 875 14.77 -37.95 -18.74
C LEU A 875 15.08 -39.45 -18.77
N GLU A 876 16.17 -39.87 -19.38
CA GLU A 876 16.56 -41.28 -19.47
C GLU A 876 16.88 -41.88 -18.09
N ILE A 877 17.58 -41.13 -17.23
CA ILE A 877 17.80 -41.49 -15.82
C ILE A 877 16.45 -41.66 -15.10
N GLN A 878 15.52 -40.70 -15.25
CA GLN A 878 14.19 -40.80 -14.64
C GLN A 878 13.37 -42.00 -15.15
N LEU A 879 13.44 -42.30 -16.44
CA LEU A 879 12.78 -43.48 -17.03
C LEU A 879 13.37 -44.80 -16.51
N PHE A 880 14.68 -44.85 -16.28
CA PHE A 880 15.34 -45.99 -15.64
C PHE A 880 14.87 -46.18 -14.19
N LEU A 881 14.80 -45.09 -13.40
CA LEU A 881 14.33 -45.12 -12.01
C LEU A 881 12.86 -45.55 -11.88
N LEU A 882 12.03 -45.16 -12.85
CA LEU A 882 10.63 -45.60 -12.94
C LEU A 882 10.46 -47.03 -13.50
N HIS A 883 11.57 -47.76 -13.70
CA HIS A 883 11.61 -49.10 -14.30
C HIS A 883 10.98 -49.20 -15.69
N LYS A 884 10.85 -48.07 -16.40
CA LYS A 884 10.38 -48.02 -17.80
C LYS A 884 11.50 -48.37 -18.77
N LYS A 885 12.76 -48.25 -18.34
CA LYS A 885 13.96 -48.71 -19.06
C LYS A 885 14.76 -49.67 -18.18
N LYS A 886 15.32 -50.73 -18.76
CA LYS A 886 16.04 -51.78 -18.00
C LYS A 886 17.51 -51.46 -17.77
N THR A 887 18.09 -50.59 -18.59
CA THR A 887 19.51 -50.22 -18.57
C THR A 887 19.67 -48.81 -19.11
N LEU A 888 20.65 -48.08 -18.58
CA LEU A 888 21.13 -46.80 -19.11
C LEU A 888 22.27 -47.02 -20.10
#